data_AF-A0A8K0P3G0-F1
#
_entry.id   AF-A0A8K0P3G0-F1
#
_cell.length_a   1.000
_cell.length_b   1.000
_cell.length_c   1.000
_cell.angle_alpha   90.00
_cell.angle_beta   90.00
_cell.angle_gamma   90.00
#
_symmetry.space_group_name_H-M   'P 1'
#
loop_
_entity.id
_entity.type
_entity.pdbx_description
1 polymer ?
#
loop_
_entity_poly.entity_id
_entity_poly.type
_entity_poly.pdbx_seq_one_letter_code
_entity_poly.pdbx_strand_id
1 'polypeptide(L)'
;MRELVESSITMFVSMFECLCYPTLACDDSFVWGPDLTLLAFKSKYQPIFSVDLKIDDSIGPNYSTEPDEFKVQLLQLFENAVIVSHGIPQVQPYLLTNLRFPDVLFLSSVGLAEENMAEKKQKMLCAIQSAIYPLKAYAREYKEFVSLYFATVEDYIKSFTTDNPSTTAMKEEAIRQRDYAKDLEERIPDELEIGPFLVLINNVKKVLLEKRWSFYKALLDYLAVKLNERVEEVCLEFKKIILRLNEKPISIEKLFEIKEWMETIPLSVKSQDDVLKIVLNEYEVLDFFYYNISDDDFNLKWEAIGFPHKITLQINETHAMHRNETERLEKLQLGDEIALMENFEQLTLRVHALSSPKLDLSKCEEVAIEVRRTWKQLQDCYETGKLLNHRQKLFGMPIKPYEAISDLKKEFEPYRNLWITASEWMKWHEIWMDNPLVHLESAIVEPTVMDLQETITKCIKIFSEIPAAQAVAIELKSQIEDFLPLIPMINALCNPGMRDRHWENFYKETGVKIVLSQTLTFNKCLELGIAKFYPHLQSLSEKASKEYSIESSLLNLEKNWESASFDINPYKDTGTYIVKISDEISQLLDDDTVIIQSLLFSQYKDAFEERLAEWEMNLKISQEVIEVWLDCQR
;
A
#
# COMPACT_ATOMS: atom_id res chain seq x y z
N MET A 1 -1.63 83.90 45.48
CA MET A 1 -1.48 82.97 44.35
C MET A 1 -0.33 82.02 44.57
N ARG A 2 0.89 82.52 44.75
CA ARG A 2 2.08 81.70 45.08
C ARG A 2 1.81 80.65 46.17
N GLU A 3 1.31 81.07 47.34
CA GLU A 3 0.98 80.17 48.46
C GLU A 3 -0.08 79.10 48.10
N LEU A 4 -1.05 79.44 47.24
CA LEU A 4 -2.07 78.48 46.78
C LEU A 4 -1.45 77.41 45.90
N VAL A 5 -0.61 77.81 44.93
CA VAL A 5 0.12 76.90 44.04
C VAL A 5 1.08 76.03 44.84
N GLU A 6 1.82 76.61 45.79
CA GLU A 6 2.70 75.87 46.70
C GLU A 6 1.94 74.86 47.56
N SER A 7 0.79 75.24 48.12
CA SER A 7 -0.06 74.35 48.91
C SER A 7 -0.62 73.20 48.06
N SER A 8 -1.17 73.49 46.87
CA SER A 8 -1.70 72.48 45.97
C SER A 8 -0.63 71.50 45.48
N ILE A 9 0.56 71.99 45.12
CA ILE A 9 1.69 71.12 44.73
C ILE A 9 2.17 70.30 45.92
N THR A 10 2.19 70.87 47.13
CA THR A 10 2.53 70.12 48.34
C THR A 10 1.54 68.98 48.60
N MET A 11 0.24 69.22 48.41
CA MET A 11 -0.78 68.17 48.53
C MET A 11 -0.60 67.09 47.45
N PHE A 12 -0.33 67.49 46.20
CA PHE A 12 -0.09 66.57 45.09
C PHE A 12 1.13 65.66 45.34
N VAL A 13 2.26 66.24 45.76
CA VAL A 13 3.47 65.47 46.10
C VAL A 13 3.25 64.58 47.32
N SER A 14 2.61 65.11 48.36
CA SER A 14 2.31 64.35 49.58
C SER A 14 1.40 63.15 49.31
N MET A 15 0.49 63.23 48.34
CA MET A 15 -0.35 62.12 47.91
C MET A 15 0.50 60.95 47.39
N PHE A 16 1.47 61.22 46.51
CA PHE A 16 2.36 60.19 45.97
C PHE A 16 3.37 59.67 47.01
N GLU A 17 3.88 60.53 47.89
CA GLU A 17 4.73 60.09 49.00
C GLU A 17 3.98 59.13 49.94
N CYS A 18 2.71 59.42 50.23
CA CYS A 18 1.84 58.57 51.03
C CYS A 18 1.50 57.24 50.33
N LEU A 19 1.23 57.26 49.03
CA LEU A 19 0.93 56.05 48.25
C LEU A 19 2.17 55.15 48.11
N CYS A 20 3.34 55.73 47.87
CA CYS A 20 4.59 55.01 47.66
C CYS A 20 5.33 54.68 48.96
N TYR A 21 4.87 55.15 50.12
CA TYR A 21 5.50 54.90 51.43
C TYR A 21 5.94 53.44 51.65
N PRO A 22 5.12 52.41 51.32
CA PRO A 22 5.53 51.00 51.49
C PRO A 22 6.73 50.59 50.62
N THR A 23 6.98 51.30 49.53
CA THR A 23 8.00 50.96 48.51
C THR A 23 9.27 51.80 48.61
N LEU A 24 9.34 52.78 49.52
CA LEU A 24 10.47 53.74 49.58
C LEU A 24 11.84 53.09 49.85
N ALA A 25 11.85 51.91 50.46
CA ALA A 25 13.07 51.15 50.72
C ALA A 25 13.54 50.30 49.51
N CYS A 26 12.75 50.23 48.44
CA CYS A 26 13.09 49.47 47.25
C CYS A 26 14.00 50.25 46.31
N ASP A 27 15.00 49.56 45.78
CA ASP A 27 15.88 50.04 44.71
C ASP A 27 15.83 49.09 43.50
N ASP A 28 16.61 49.38 42.46
CA ASP A 28 16.64 48.59 41.22
C ASP A 28 17.13 47.15 41.40
N SER A 29 17.81 46.86 42.52
CA SER A 29 18.28 45.51 42.84
C SER A 29 17.23 44.63 43.49
N PHE A 30 16.04 45.18 43.78
CA PHE A 30 14.96 44.45 44.42
C PHE A 30 14.48 43.25 43.58
N VAL A 31 14.33 42.12 44.24
CA VAL A 31 13.76 40.87 43.69
C VAL A 31 12.53 40.53 44.51
N TRP A 32 11.44 40.16 43.85
CA TRP A 32 10.17 39.90 44.54
C TRP A 32 10.22 38.60 45.33
N GLY A 33 10.67 37.52 44.70
CA GLY A 33 10.73 36.19 45.30
C GLY A 33 9.51 35.32 44.95
N PRO A 34 9.44 34.10 45.49
CA PRO A 34 8.53 33.06 45.01
C PRO A 34 7.06 33.24 45.44
N ASP A 35 6.79 34.06 46.45
CA ASP A 35 5.43 34.31 46.94
C ASP A 35 4.76 35.47 46.17
N LEU A 36 3.96 35.11 45.17
CA LEU A 36 3.25 36.06 44.32
C LEU A 36 2.03 36.71 45.00
N THR A 37 1.64 36.22 46.19
CA THR A 37 0.51 36.73 46.98
C THR A 37 0.93 37.72 48.07
N LEU A 38 2.23 37.98 48.19
CA LEU A 38 2.80 38.83 49.22
C LEU A 38 2.23 40.26 49.18
N LEU A 39 1.46 40.64 50.20
CA LEU A 39 0.87 41.98 50.34
C LEU A 39 1.82 43.03 50.95
N ALA A 40 3.14 42.83 50.82
CA ALA A 40 4.16 43.65 51.51
C ALA A 40 4.13 45.14 51.13
N PHE A 41 3.62 45.48 49.95
CA PHE A 41 3.61 46.85 49.41
C PHE A 41 2.22 47.51 49.39
N LYS A 42 1.26 46.94 50.12
CA LYS A 42 -0.10 47.49 50.21
C LYS A 42 -0.09 48.85 50.90
N SER A 43 -0.63 49.87 50.23
CA SER A 43 -0.75 51.22 50.78
C SER A 43 -1.96 51.34 51.70
N LYS A 44 -1.95 52.34 52.59
CA LYS A 44 -3.12 52.73 53.40
C LYS A 44 -4.18 53.46 52.57
N TYR A 45 -3.78 53.95 51.40
CA TYR A 45 -4.64 54.69 50.47
C TYR A 45 -4.92 53.84 49.24
N GLN A 46 -6.04 54.11 48.55
CA GLN A 46 -6.39 53.36 47.35
C GLN A 46 -5.41 53.64 46.21
N PRO A 47 -5.02 52.62 45.44
CA PRO A 47 -4.19 52.80 44.25
C PRO A 47 -4.92 53.67 43.23
N ILE A 48 -4.15 54.48 42.50
CA ILE A 48 -4.65 55.48 41.55
C ILE A 48 -4.41 55.07 40.10
N PHE A 49 -3.53 54.10 39.87
CA PHE A 49 -3.25 53.51 38.57
C PHE A 49 -3.71 52.06 38.53
N SER A 50 -4.22 51.62 37.39
CA SER A 50 -4.53 50.22 37.12
C SER A 50 -3.70 49.76 35.93
N VAL A 51 -3.02 48.62 36.07
CA VAL A 51 -2.19 48.02 35.02
C VAL A 51 -2.52 46.53 34.90
N ASP A 52 -2.63 46.04 33.68
CA ASP A 52 -2.85 44.61 33.41
C ASP A 52 -1.51 43.95 33.18
N LEU A 53 -1.25 42.84 33.86
CA LEU A 53 -0.12 41.96 33.53
C LEU A 53 -0.45 41.18 32.25
N LYS A 54 0.47 41.16 31.29
CA LYS A 54 0.40 40.42 30.04
C LYS A 54 1.69 39.64 29.82
N ILE A 55 1.61 38.57 29.02
CA ILE A 55 2.78 37.79 28.61
C ILE A 55 2.83 37.84 27.08
N ASP A 56 3.81 38.58 26.56
CA ASP A 56 4.05 38.71 25.13
C ASP A 56 5.19 37.79 24.69
N ASP A 57 5.10 37.27 23.46
CA ASP A 57 6.04 36.28 22.90
C ASP A 57 7.46 36.86 22.75
N SER A 58 7.57 38.13 22.35
CA SER A 58 8.87 38.78 22.10
C SER A 58 9.49 39.47 23.33
N ILE A 59 8.67 39.92 24.28
CA ILE A 59 9.10 40.78 25.40
C ILE A 59 9.04 40.02 26.74
N GLY A 60 8.24 38.95 26.82
CA GLY A 60 7.95 38.22 28.05
C GLY A 60 6.89 38.93 28.90
N PRO A 61 6.87 38.70 30.22
CA PRO A 61 5.91 39.34 31.10
C PRO A 61 6.09 40.87 31.14
N ASN A 62 5.04 41.60 30.82
CA ASN A 62 5.00 43.05 30.80
C ASN A 62 3.64 43.57 31.28
N TYR A 63 3.49 44.89 31.31
CA TYR A 63 2.25 45.56 31.69
C TYR A 63 1.58 46.22 30.50
N SER A 64 0.27 46.44 30.59
CA SER A 64 -0.50 47.19 29.59
C SER A 64 0.03 48.60 29.32
N THR A 65 0.75 49.19 30.29
CA THR A 65 1.47 50.46 30.17
C THR A 65 2.87 50.27 30.73
N GLU A 66 3.90 50.77 30.04
CA GLU A 66 5.28 50.60 30.47
C GLU A 66 5.52 51.35 31.80
N PRO A 67 6.06 50.69 32.86
CA PRO A 67 6.19 51.30 34.19
C PRO A 67 6.95 52.63 34.21
N ASP A 68 7.95 52.82 33.35
CA ASP A 68 8.74 54.05 33.31
C ASP A 68 7.97 55.24 32.71
N GLU A 69 6.93 55.01 31.89
CA GLU A 69 6.10 56.07 31.31
C GLU A 69 5.33 56.85 32.38
N PHE A 70 4.92 56.19 33.47
CA PHE A 70 4.22 56.86 34.57
C PHE A 70 5.05 57.99 35.18
N LYS A 71 6.37 57.77 35.33
CA LYS A 71 7.29 58.79 35.84
C LYS A 71 7.40 59.97 34.87
N VAL A 72 7.46 59.70 33.56
CA VAL A 72 7.53 60.73 32.51
C VAL A 72 6.24 61.56 32.46
N GLN A 73 5.08 60.91 32.52
CA GLN A 73 3.78 61.58 32.49
C GLN A 73 3.54 62.42 33.75
N LEU A 74 3.87 61.89 34.94
CA LEU A 74 3.75 62.65 36.19
C LEU A 74 4.67 63.86 36.23
N LEU A 75 5.88 63.75 35.66
CA LEU A 75 6.77 64.88 35.48
C LEU A 75 6.12 65.97 34.61
N GLN A 76 5.58 65.59 33.45
CA GLN A 76 4.92 66.53 32.55
C GLN A 76 3.70 67.19 33.20
N LEU A 77 2.89 66.43 33.95
CA LEU A 77 1.75 66.96 34.68
C LEU A 77 2.17 67.97 35.75
N PHE A 78 3.23 67.67 36.50
CA PHE A 78 3.79 68.59 37.49
C PHE A 78 4.27 69.88 36.83
N GLU A 79 5.04 69.79 35.74
CA GLU A 79 5.56 70.95 35.03
C GLU A 79 4.44 71.79 34.41
N ASN A 80 3.46 71.14 33.78
CA ASN A 80 2.31 71.81 33.20
C ASN A 80 1.46 72.53 34.26
N ALA A 81 1.25 71.92 35.43
CA ALA A 81 0.51 72.57 36.53
C ALA A 81 1.18 73.88 36.97
N VAL A 82 2.51 73.88 37.04
CA VAL A 82 3.28 75.09 37.36
C VAL A 82 3.24 76.11 36.22
N ILE A 83 3.41 75.68 34.96
CA ILE A 83 3.41 76.57 33.79
C ILE A 83 2.05 77.26 33.63
N VAL A 84 0.94 76.52 33.73
CA VAL A 84 -0.42 77.07 33.61
C VAL A 84 -0.71 78.13 34.67
N SER A 85 -0.12 77.99 35.87
CA SER A 85 -0.26 79.00 36.92
C SER A 85 0.32 80.36 36.53
N HIS A 86 1.28 80.45 35.59
CA HIS A 86 1.80 81.74 35.12
C HIS A 86 0.87 82.43 34.12
N GLY A 87 -0.19 81.76 33.64
CA GLY A 87 -1.13 82.30 32.67
C GLY A 87 -2.32 83.07 33.28
N ILE A 88 -2.38 83.25 34.60
CA ILE A 88 -3.52 83.92 35.26
C ILE A 88 -3.33 85.43 35.19
N PRO A 89 -4.23 86.19 34.52
CA PRO A 89 -4.10 87.63 34.37
C PRO A 89 -4.32 88.36 35.69
N GLN A 90 -3.60 89.47 35.88
CA GLN A 90 -3.81 90.38 37.00
C GLN A 90 -5.17 91.08 36.88
N VAL A 91 -5.79 91.39 38.02
CA VAL A 91 -7.11 92.05 38.05
C VAL A 91 -6.97 93.58 37.92
N GLN A 92 -5.81 94.14 38.27
CA GLN A 92 -5.53 95.58 38.24
C GLN A 92 -5.77 96.22 36.86
N PRO A 93 -5.34 95.64 35.73
CA PRO A 93 -5.65 96.18 34.39
C PRO A 93 -7.15 96.26 34.07
N TYR A 94 -7.97 95.39 34.67
CA TYR A 94 -9.43 95.39 34.47
C TYR A 94 -10.17 96.39 35.36
N LEU A 95 -9.62 96.70 36.54
CA LEU A 95 -10.25 97.58 37.54
C LEU A 95 -9.76 99.03 37.47
N LEU A 96 -8.51 99.26 37.07
CA LEU A 96 -7.85 100.57 37.12
C LEU A 96 -7.67 101.15 35.70
N THR A 97 -8.77 101.36 34.99
CA THR A 97 -8.80 101.76 33.56
C THR A 97 -8.13 103.10 33.24
N ASN A 98 -7.89 103.95 34.24
CA ASN A 98 -7.21 105.25 34.09
C ASN A 98 -5.68 105.17 34.24
N LEU A 99 -5.12 103.99 34.53
CA LEU A 99 -3.67 103.76 34.61
C LEU A 99 -3.20 102.94 33.40
N ARG A 100 -1.98 103.19 32.92
CA ARG A 100 -1.37 102.42 31.83
C ARG A 100 -0.67 101.19 32.41
N PHE A 101 -1.09 100.00 31.98
CA PHE A 101 -0.45 98.73 32.27
C PHE A 101 0.14 98.11 30.98
N PRO A 102 1.13 97.20 31.08
CA PRO A 102 1.58 96.39 29.95
C PRO A 102 0.43 95.59 29.32
N ASP A 103 0.49 95.33 28.00
CA ASP A 103 -0.56 94.64 27.24
C ASP A 103 -0.92 93.25 27.80
N VAL A 104 0.04 92.60 28.45
CA VAL A 104 -0.16 91.32 29.13
C VAL A 104 0.50 91.38 30.50
N LEU A 105 -0.32 91.40 31.55
CA LEU A 105 0.14 91.42 32.94
C LEU A 105 -0.44 90.22 33.67
N PHE A 106 0.40 89.22 33.95
CA PHE A 106 0.04 88.01 34.69
C PHE A 106 0.43 88.10 36.16
N LEU A 107 -0.25 87.34 37.01
CA LEU A 107 0.15 87.16 38.40
C LEU A 107 1.49 86.43 38.47
N SER A 108 2.36 86.87 39.37
CA SER A 108 3.59 86.14 39.66
C SER A 108 3.24 84.85 40.38
N SER A 109 3.65 83.72 39.80
CA SER A 109 3.56 82.40 40.41
C SER A 109 4.95 81.88 40.80
N VAL A 110 5.03 80.60 41.14
CA VAL A 110 6.24 79.89 41.57
C VAL A 110 7.00 79.37 40.35
N GLY A 111 8.30 79.64 40.23
CA GLY A 111 9.12 79.16 39.13
C GLY A 111 9.52 77.68 39.25
N LEU A 112 9.67 76.99 38.12
CA LEU A 112 10.15 75.59 38.08
C LEU A 112 11.58 75.41 38.59
N ALA A 113 12.42 76.45 38.44
CA ALA A 113 13.82 76.45 38.88
C ALA A 113 14.01 76.88 40.34
N GLU A 114 12.94 77.18 41.06
CA GLU A 114 13.03 77.50 42.48
C GLU A 114 13.39 76.25 43.29
N GLU A 115 14.28 76.42 44.28
CA GLU A 115 14.81 75.32 45.10
C GLU A 115 13.71 74.47 45.74
N ASN A 116 12.67 75.12 46.30
CA ASN A 116 11.51 74.45 46.91
C ASN A 116 10.69 73.62 45.89
N MET A 117 10.55 74.09 44.65
CA MET A 117 9.83 73.36 43.60
C MET A 117 10.65 72.23 43.01
N ALA A 118 11.95 72.44 42.82
CA ALA A 118 12.88 71.42 42.39
C ALA A 118 12.95 70.26 43.42
N GLU A 119 12.99 70.58 44.72
CA GLU A 119 12.97 69.59 45.79
C GLU A 119 11.67 68.76 45.78
N LYS A 120 10.50 69.43 45.68
CA LYS A 120 9.19 68.76 45.59
C LYS A 120 9.05 67.87 44.36
N LYS A 121 9.50 68.35 43.20
CA LYS A 121 9.57 67.56 41.96
C LYS A 121 10.43 66.33 42.16
N GLN A 122 11.63 66.48 42.72
CA GLN A 122 12.55 65.36 42.93
C GLN A 122 11.99 64.33 43.92
N LYS A 123 11.36 64.77 45.02
CA LYS A 123 10.70 63.88 46.00
C LYS A 123 9.62 63.03 45.37
N MET A 124 8.73 63.62 44.57
CA MET A 124 7.68 62.90 43.85
C MET A 124 8.26 61.86 42.87
N LEU A 125 9.28 62.25 42.09
CA LEU A 125 9.92 61.36 41.12
C LEU A 125 10.64 60.20 41.81
N CYS A 126 11.31 60.44 42.94
CA CYS A 126 11.93 59.39 43.74
C CYS A 126 10.88 58.43 44.33
N ALA A 127 9.77 58.95 44.86
CA ALA A 127 8.69 58.14 45.40
C ALA A 127 8.02 57.25 44.34
N ILE A 128 7.78 57.77 43.13
CA ILE A 128 7.25 56.96 42.03
C ILE A 128 8.29 55.93 41.55
N GLN A 129 9.56 56.33 41.44
CA GLN A 129 10.63 55.42 41.03
C GLN A 129 10.76 54.24 42.01
N SER A 130 10.65 54.48 43.31
CA SER A 130 10.72 53.42 44.32
C SER A 130 9.57 52.41 44.19
N ALA A 131 8.40 52.84 43.69
CA ALA A 131 7.28 51.95 43.41
C ALA A 131 7.40 51.18 42.07
N ILE A 132 8.12 51.73 41.08
CA ILE A 132 8.37 51.07 39.79
C ILE A 132 9.28 49.84 39.94
N TYR A 133 10.27 49.88 40.84
CA TYR A 133 11.19 48.75 41.04
C TYR A 133 10.48 47.43 41.45
N PRO A 134 9.67 47.39 42.53
CA PRO A 134 8.93 46.19 42.89
C PRO A 134 7.88 45.80 41.84
N LEU A 135 7.30 46.77 41.11
CA LEU A 135 6.39 46.49 40.00
C LEU A 135 7.11 45.72 38.87
N LYS A 136 8.29 46.17 38.43
CA LYS A 136 9.11 45.44 37.45
C LYS A 136 9.60 44.09 37.97
N ALA A 137 9.98 44.01 39.25
CA ALA A 137 10.40 42.76 39.86
C ALA A 137 9.26 41.73 39.88
N TYR A 138 8.03 42.15 40.18
CA TYR A 138 6.86 41.30 40.19
C TYR A 138 6.57 40.68 38.81
N ALA A 139 6.59 41.48 37.74
CA ALA A 139 6.42 40.95 36.38
C ALA A 139 7.47 39.89 36.02
N ARG A 140 8.73 40.06 36.44
CA ARG A 140 9.81 39.10 36.12
C ARG A 140 9.57 37.70 36.66
N GLU A 141 8.88 37.55 37.80
CA GLU A 141 8.59 36.23 38.38
C GLU A 141 7.69 35.39 37.46
N TYR A 142 6.85 36.03 36.63
CA TYR A 142 5.98 35.32 35.69
C TYR A 142 6.72 34.73 34.48
N LYS A 143 8.05 34.91 34.38
CA LYS A 143 8.87 34.28 33.33
C LYS A 143 8.80 32.75 33.40
N GLU A 144 8.61 32.16 34.58
CA GLU A 144 8.48 30.71 34.71
C GLU A 144 7.26 30.15 33.96
N PHE A 145 6.22 30.95 33.79
CA PHE A 145 4.97 30.54 33.15
C PHE A 145 4.96 30.71 31.63
N VAL A 146 5.98 31.36 31.05
CA VAL A 146 6.03 31.66 29.61
C VAL A 146 5.97 30.38 28.77
N SER A 147 6.69 29.33 29.18
CA SER A 147 6.68 28.04 28.49
C SER A 147 5.29 27.41 28.47
N LEU A 148 4.57 27.44 29.61
CA LEU A 148 3.20 26.94 29.73
C LEU A 148 2.19 27.81 28.96
N TYR A 149 2.39 29.13 28.98
CA TYR A 149 1.50 30.09 28.33
C TYR A 149 1.41 29.85 26.82
N PHE A 150 2.56 29.60 26.18
CA PHE A 150 2.65 29.35 24.74
C PHE A 150 2.57 27.86 24.34
N ALA A 151 2.63 26.92 25.29
CA ALA A 151 2.51 25.49 24.98
C ALA A 151 1.17 25.15 24.32
N THR A 152 1.18 24.33 23.26
CA THR A 152 -0.03 23.87 22.59
C THR A 152 -0.50 22.52 23.18
N VAL A 153 -1.81 22.27 23.12
CA VAL A 153 -2.40 21.00 23.58
C VAL A 153 -1.94 19.84 22.70
N GLU A 154 -1.84 20.08 21.39
CA GLU A 154 -1.43 19.07 20.42
C GLU A 154 0.01 18.60 20.64
N ASP A 155 0.95 19.54 20.83
CA ASP A 155 2.35 19.20 21.05
C ASP A 155 2.54 18.49 22.39
N TYR A 156 1.81 18.93 23.41
CA TYR A 156 1.80 18.28 24.71
C TYR A 156 1.34 16.82 24.61
N ILE A 157 0.16 16.58 24.02
CA ILE A 157 -0.37 15.22 23.88
C ILE A 157 0.57 14.36 23.03
N LYS A 158 1.04 14.84 21.88
CA LYS A 158 2.00 14.10 21.04
C LYS A 158 3.25 13.71 21.82
N SER A 159 3.82 14.63 22.58
CA SER A 159 5.03 14.36 23.37
C SER A 159 4.80 13.27 24.43
N PHE A 160 3.63 13.27 25.06
CA PHE A 160 3.28 12.31 26.11
C PHE A 160 2.89 10.94 25.54
N THR A 161 2.22 10.90 24.38
CA THR A 161 1.71 9.66 23.80
C THR A 161 2.73 8.90 22.96
N THR A 162 3.87 9.52 22.61
CA THR A 162 4.92 8.90 21.78
C THR A 162 5.39 7.55 22.34
N ASP A 163 5.50 7.42 23.66
CA ASP A 163 5.98 6.20 24.32
C ASP A 163 4.87 5.19 24.63
N ASN A 164 3.64 5.40 24.14
CA ASN A 164 2.46 4.58 24.43
C ASN A 164 2.29 4.29 25.94
N PRO A 165 2.03 5.33 26.76
CA PRO A 165 1.93 5.17 28.20
C PRO A 165 0.81 4.20 28.61
N SER A 166 1.00 3.53 29.74
CA SER A 166 -0.03 2.69 30.34
C SER A 166 -1.22 3.53 30.82
N THR A 167 -2.39 2.91 30.94
CA THR A 167 -3.60 3.53 31.49
C THR A 167 -3.37 4.08 32.91
N THR A 168 -2.52 3.42 33.70
CA THR A 168 -2.09 3.91 35.01
C THR A 168 -1.24 5.18 34.93
N ALA A 169 -0.27 5.24 34.01
CA ALA A 169 0.54 6.44 33.80
C ALA A 169 -0.30 7.62 33.30
N MET A 170 -1.30 7.37 32.46
CA MET A 170 -2.29 8.38 32.03
C MET A 170 -3.12 8.90 33.20
N LYS A 171 -3.60 8.00 34.08
CA LYS A 171 -4.33 8.37 35.30
C LYS A 171 -3.49 9.28 36.19
N GLU A 172 -2.24 8.91 36.43
CA GLU A 172 -1.32 9.69 37.25
C GLU A 172 -1.02 11.06 36.63
N GLU A 173 -0.81 11.13 35.31
CA GLU A 173 -0.59 12.40 34.62
C GLU A 173 -1.81 13.30 34.65
N ALA A 174 -3.02 12.76 34.47
CA ALA A 174 -4.25 13.52 34.61
C ALA A 174 -4.42 14.08 36.04
N ILE A 175 -4.09 13.29 37.07
CA ILE A 175 -4.06 13.78 38.46
C ILE A 175 -3.03 14.91 38.60
N ARG A 176 -1.81 14.74 38.06
CA ARG A 176 -0.77 15.78 38.09
C ARG A 176 -1.23 17.09 37.45
N GLN A 177 -1.83 17.05 36.24
CA GLN A 177 -2.31 18.27 35.58
C GLN A 177 -3.42 18.97 36.37
N ARG A 178 -4.32 18.21 36.99
CA ARG A 178 -5.36 18.75 37.87
C ARG A 178 -4.77 19.39 39.12
N ASP A 179 -3.79 18.74 39.73
CA ASP A 179 -3.16 19.26 40.95
C ASP A 179 -2.28 20.48 40.64
N TYR A 180 -1.62 20.54 39.48
CA TYR A 180 -0.96 21.75 38.98
C TYR A 180 -1.95 22.90 38.73
N ALA A 181 -3.14 22.62 38.23
CA ALA A 181 -4.17 23.65 38.08
C ALA A 181 -4.57 24.25 39.44
N LYS A 182 -4.73 23.41 40.47
CA LYS A 182 -5.03 23.87 41.84
C LYS A 182 -3.90 24.69 42.45
N ASP A 183 -2.64 24.23 42.29
CA ASP A 183 -1.47 24.99 42.75
C ASP A 183 -1.43 26.39 42.11
N LEU A 184 -1.67 26.49 40.80
CA LEU A 184 -1.73 27.78 40.11
C LEU A 184 -2.88 28.67 40.61
N GLU A 185 -4.03 28.07 40.95
CA GLU A 185 -5.20 28.79 41.45
C GLU A 185 -4.93 29.42 42.83
N GLU A 186 -4.19 28.73 43.69
CA GLU A 186 -3.78 29.20 45.01
C GLU A 186 -2.60 30.18 44.95
N ARG A 187 -1.61 29.92 44.08
CA ARG A 187 -0.34 30.66 44.03
C ARG A 187 -0.44 32.00 43.30
N ILE A 188 -1.36 32.14 42.34
CA ILE A 188 -1.53 33.36 41.55
C ILE A 188 -2.76 34.14 42.04
N PRO A 189 -2.61 35.37 42.56
CA PRO A 189 -3.76 36.19 42.95
C PRO A 189 -4.48 36.76 41.73
N ASP A 190 -5.73 37.21 41.91
CA ASP A 190 -6.50 37.83 40.83
C ASP A 190 -6.06 39.28 40.57
N GLU A 191 -5.71 39.98 41.65
CA GLU A 191 -5.22 41.35 41.69
C GLU A 191 -4.22 41.55 42.84
N LEU A 192 -3.30 42.50 42.69
CA LEU A 192 -2.29 42.84 43.70
C LEU A 192 -2.04 44.35 43.76
N GLU A 193 -1.89 44.90 44.95
CA GLU A 193 -1.55 46.31 45.16
C GLU A 193 -0.05 46.51 45.40
N ILE A 194 0.60 47.34 44.59
CA ILE A 194 2.00 47.74 44.73
C ILE A 194 2.07 49.26 44.79
N GLY A 195 2.09 49.83 46.00
CA GLY A 195 2.10 51.28 46.21
C GLY A 195 0.91 51.97 45.51
N PRO A 196 1.14 52.83 44.50
CA PRO A 196 0.08 53.51 43.76
C PRO A 196 -0.60 52.66 42.66
N PHE A 197 -0.10 51.44 42.38
CA PHE A 197 -0.55 50.60 41.27
C PHE A 197 -1.44 49.44 41.75
N LEU A 198 -2.59 49.27 41.10
CA LEU A 198 -3.42 48.06 41.13
C LEU A 198 -3.05 47.19 39.93
N VAL A 199 -2.43 46.05 40.19
CA VAL A 199 -2.00 45.09 39.17
C VAL A 199 -3.07 44.03 38.98
N LEU A 200 -3.66 43.97 37.78
CA LEU A 200 -4.66 42.99 37.41
C LEU A 200 -3.99 41.78 36.73
N ILE A 201 -4.17 40.59 37.29
CA ILE A 201 -3.47 39.35 36.89
C ILE A 201 -4.46 38.29 36.38
N ASN A 202 -5.75 38.48 36.66
CA ASN A 202 -6.85 37.59 36.31
C ASN A 202 -6.78 37.01 34.88
N ASN A 203 -6.41 37.82 33.87
CA ASN A 203 -6.29 37.34 32.49
C ASN A 203 -5.19 36.30 32.32
N VAL A 204 -4.00 36.54 32.87
CA VAL A 204 -2.88 35.58 32.83
C VAL A 204 -3.24 34.32 33.63
N LYS A 205 -3.81 34.49 34.83
CA LYS A 205 -4.27 33.38 35.67
C LYS A 205 -5.27 32.49 34.92
N LYS A 206 -6.30 33.07 34.31
CA LYS A 206 -7.31 32.35 33.51
C LYS A 206 -6.68 31.55 32.39
N VAL A 207 -5.79 32.15 31.59
CA VAL A 207 -5.13 31.45 30.47
C VAL A 207 -4.30 30.27 30.98
N LEU A 208 -3.52 30.44 32.05
CA LEU A 208 -2.70 29.35 32.60
C LEU A 208 -3.55 28.21 33.18
N LEU A 209 -4.64 28.54 33.87
CA LEU A 209 -5.59 27.55 34.38
C LEU A 209 -6.29 26.81 33.23
N GLU A 210 -6.81 27.53 32.23
CA GLU A 210 -7.42 26.96 31.03
C GLU A 210 -6.46 26.02 30.30
N LYS A 211 -5.17 26.37 30.21
CA LYS A 211 -4.14 25.48 29.63
C LYS A 211 -4.01 24.17 30.41
N ARG A 212 -3.87 24.20 31.74
CA ARG A 212 -3.78 22.98 32.54
C ARG A 212 -5.04 22.11 32.44
N TRP A 213 -6.21 22.73 32.49
CA TRP A 213 -7.48 22.03 32.31
C TRP A 213 -7.63 21.46 30.89
N SER A 214 -7.13 22.15 29.87
CA SER A 214 -7.13 21.66 28.49
C SER A 214 -6.20 20.45 28.30
N PHE A 215 -5.03 20.42 28.95
CA PHE A 215 -4.15 19.24 28.95
C PHE A 215 -4.80 18.07 29.69
N TYR A 216 -5.38 18.33 30.87
CA TYR A 216 -6.14 17.34 31.63
C TYR A 216 -7.25 16.71 30.79
N LYS A 217 -8.09 17.55 30.14
CA LYS A 217 -9.18 17.08 29.30
C LYS A 217 -8.66 16.29 28.10
N ALA A 218 -7.66 16.80 27.39
CA ALA A 218 -7.12 16.15 26.20
C ALA A 218 -6.49 14.76 26.50
N LEU A 219 -5.95 14.55 27.70
CA LEU A 219 -5.49 13.23 28.14
C LEU A 219 -6.64 12.23 28.29
N LEU A 220 -7.79 12.68 28.83
CA LEU A 220 -8.98 11.85 28.98
C LEU A 220 -9.66 11.60 27.63
N ASP A 221 -9.75 12.63 26.77
CA ASP A 221 -10.25 12.51 25.40
C ASP A 221 -9.41 11.46 24.63
N TYR A 222 -8.08 11.53 24.72
CA TYR A 222 -7.18 10.54 24.10
C TYR A 222 -7.40 9.12 24.64
N LEU A 223 -7.52 8.97 25.97
CA LEU A 223 -7.79 7.66 26.58
C LEU A 223 -9.13 7.11 26.12
N ALA A 224 -10.18 7.93 26.05
CA ALA A 224 -11.50 7.53 25.57
C ALA A 224 -11.45 7.03 24.13
N VAL A 225 -10.80 7.75 23.22
CA VAL A 225 -10.61 7.34 21.82
C VAL A 225 -9.86 6.00 21.75
N LYS A 226 -8.72 5.88 22.44
CA LYS A 226 -7.90 4.66 22.46
C LYS A 226 -8.68 3.44 22.96
N LEU A 227 -9.50 3.60 24.00
CA LEU A 227 -10.31 2.50 24.52
C LEU A 227 -11.46 2.15 23.57
N ASN A 228 -12.06 3.13 22.92
CA ASN A 228 -13.13 2.92 21.95
C ASN A 228 -12.65 2.12 20.73
N GLU A 229 -11.48 2.46 20.18
CA GLU A 229 -10.86 1.72 19.07
C GLU A 229 -10.70 0.23 19.42
N ARG A 230 -10.24 -0.09 20.63
CA ARG A 230 -10.12 -1.49 21.09
C ARG A 230 -11.47 -2.20 21.22
N VAL A 231 -12.51 -1.50 21.67
CA VAL A 231 -13.88 -2.06 21.73
C VAL A 231 -14.41 -2.31 20.31
N GLU A 232 -14.16 -1.39 19.39
CA GLU A 232 -14.56 -1.53 17.99
C GLU A 232 -13.92 -2.76 17.34
N GLU A 233 -12.62 -2.98 17.54
CA GLU A 233 -11.91 -4.18 17.08
C GLU A 233 -12.56 -5.48 17.60
N VAL A 234 -12.86 -5.54 18.90
CA VAL A 234 -13.54 -6.69 19.52
C VAL A 234 -14.93 -6.91 18.90
N CYS A 235 -15.70 -5.83 18.72
CA CYS A 235 -17.01 -5.87 18.06
C CYS A 235 -16.93 -6.37 16.62
N LEU A 236 -15.92 -5.96 15.85
CA LEU A 236 -15.71 -6.43 14.48
C LEU A 236 -15.46 -7.94 14.42
N GLU A 237 -14.63 -8.48 15.31
CA GLU A 237 -14.40 -9.92 15.39
C GLU A 237 -15.67 -10.70 15.74
N PHE A 238 -16.46 -10.22 16.70
CA PHE A 238 -17.76 -10.83 17.01
C PHE A 238 -18.76 -10.75 15.84
N LYS A 239 -18.82 -9.62 15.14
CA LYS A 239 -19.67 -9.44 13.96
C LYS A 239 -19.30 -10.43 12.84
N LYS A 240 -18.00 -10.69 12.60
CA LYS A 240 -17.53 -11.72 11.65
C LYS A 240 -18.03 -13.11 12.01
N ILE A 241 -17.99 -13.48 13.30
CA ILE A 241 -18.50 -14.78 13.78
C ILE A 241 -20.01 -14.90 13.50
N ILE A 242 -20.79 -13.86 13.84
CA ILE A 242 -22.25 -13.87 13.63
C ILE A 242 -22.60 -13.94 12.14
N LEU A 243 -21.89 -13.21 11.28
CA LEU A 243 -22.12 -13.26 9.83
C LEU A 243 -21.92 -14.67 9.29
N ARG A 244 -20.83 -15.34 9.67
CA ARG A 244 -20.55 -16.71 9.23
C ARG A 244 -21.54 -17.73 9.80
N LEU A 245 -22.00 -17.56 11.04
CA LEU A 245 -23.05 -18.40 11.64
C LEU A 245 -24.40 -18.29 10.90
N ASN A 246 -24.67 -17.16 10.25
CA ASN A 246 -25.90 -16.96 9.48
C ASN A 246 -25.83 -17.53 8.04
N GLU A 247 -24.67 -18.01 7.61
CA GLU A 247 -24.53 -18.65 6.29
C GLU A 247 -25.32 -19.95 6.22
N LYS A 248 -26.16 -20.09 5.19
CA LYS A 248 -26.88 -21.34 4.92
C LYS A 248 -25.97 -22.27 4.12
N PRO A 249 -25.66 -23.48 4.61
CA PRO A 249 -24.83 -24.41 3.87
C PRO A 249 -25.58 -24.93 2.64
N ILE A 250 -24.96 -24.77 1.46
CA ILE A 250 -25.53 -25.18 0.17
C ILE A 250 -25.16 -26.63 -0.16
N SER A 251 -24.06 -27.13 0.42
CA SER A 251 -23.55 -28.49 0.20
C SER A 251 -23.24 -29.21 1.51
N ILE A 252 -23.07 -30.52 1.42
CA ILE A 252 -22.71 -31.40 2.55
C ILE A 252 -21.34 -30.99 3.09
N GLU A 253 -20.37 -30.79 2.21
CA GLU A 253 -19.01 -30.39 2.58
C GLU A 253 -19.02 -29.07 3.34
N LYS A 254 -19.80 -28.08 2.86
CA LYS A 254 -19.93 -26.79 3.53
C LYS A 254 -20.62 -26.90 4.89
N LEU A 255 -21.65 -27.74 5.01
CA LEU A 255 -22.32 -28.00 6.29
C LEU A 255 -21.34 -28.53 7.34
N PHE A 256 -20.51 -29.51 6.97
CA PHE A 256 -19.54 -30.11 7.89
C PHE A 256 -18.35 -29.17 8.19
N GLU A 257 -17.89 -28.39 7.20
CA GLU A 257 -16.91 -27.32 7.42
C GLU A 257 -17.40 -26.31 8.47
N ILE A 258 -18.65 -25.84 8.36
CA ILE A 258 -19.21 -24.90 9.33
C ILE A 258 -19.36 -25.58 10.71
N LYS A 259 -19.79 -26.85 10.78
CA LYS A 259 -19.86 -27.59 12.05
C LYS A 259 -18.50 -27.71 12.75
N GLU A 260 -17.44 -28.06 12.02
CA GLU A 260 -16.08 -28.13 12.55
C GLU A 260 -15.58 -26.76 13.02
N TRP A 261 -15.80 -25.72 12.22
CA TRP A 261 -15.48 -24.35 12.62
C TRP A 261 -16.25 -23.92 13.87
N MET A 262 -17.52 -24.30 14.02
CA MET A 262 -18.35 -23.98 15.20
C MET A 262 -17.74 -24.52 16.49
N GLU A 263 -16.99 -25.63 16.47
CA GLU A 263 -16.30 -26.16 17.65
C GLU A 263 -15.17 -25.22 18.14
N THR A 264 -14.64 -24.38 17.26
CA THR A 264 -13.58 -23.40 17.59
C THR A 264 -14.12 -22.08 18.14
N ILE A 265 -15.40 -21.77 17.90
CA ILE A 265 -16.01 -20.49 18.30
C ILE A 265 -15.91 -20.23 19.81
N PRO A 266 -16.17 -21.18 20.73
CA PRO A 266 -16.07 -20.92 22.16
C PRO A 266 -14.70 -20.42 22.61
N LEU A 267 -13.62 -20.94 22.01
CA LEU A 267 -12.25 -20.50 22.30
C LEU A 267 -11.99 -19.08 21.77
N SER A 268 -12.43 -18.81 20.54
CA SER A 268 -12.30 -17.48 19.92
C SER A 268 -13.09 -16.42 20.70
N VAL A 269 -14.34 -16.72 21.06
CA VAL A 269 -15.20 -15.82 21.85
C VAL A 269 -14.58 -15.57 23.22
N LYS A 270 -14.07 -16.60 23.90
CA LYS A 270 -13.41 -16.44 25.19
C LYS A 270 -12.17 -15.54 25.09
N SER A 271 -11.35 -15.72 24.05
CA SER A 271 -10.17 -14.87 23.83
C SER A 271 -10.54 -13.40 23.70
N GLN A 272 -11.60 -13.08 22.93
CA GLN A 272 -12.06 -11.71 22.75
C GLN A 272 -12.74 -11.16 24.01
N ASP A 273 -13.49 -11.98 24.73
CA ASP A 273 -14.11 -11.63 26.02
C ASP A 273 -13.06 -11.30 27.09
N ASP A 274 -11.93 -12.02 27.12
CA ASP A 274 -10.83 -11.71 28.03
C ASP A 274 -10.13 -10.39 27.68
N VAL A 275 -9.99 -10.06 26.38
CA VAL A 275 -9.52 -8.73 25.94
C VAL A 275 -10.51 -7.65 26.36
N LEU A 276 -11.81 -7.87 26.18
CA LEU A 276 -12.85 -6.92 26.57
C LEU A 276 -12.81 -6.64 28.07
N LYS A 277 -12.65 -7.66 28.93
CA LYS A 277 -12.51 -7.46 30.39
C LYS A 277 -11.34 -6.56 30.75
N ILE A 278 -10.20 -6.69 30.07
CA ILE A 278 -9.05 -5.80 30.29
C ILE A 278 -9.43 -4.36 29.93
N VAL A 279 -10.05 -4.15 28.77
CA VAL A 279 -10.49 -2.82 28.33
C VAL A 279 -11.52 -2.22 29.29
N LEU A 280 -12.46 -3.02 29.81
CA LEU A 280 -13.45 -2.57 30.78
C LEU A 280 -12.81 -2.11 32.10
N ASN A 281 -11.77 -2.80 32.58
CA ASN A 281 -11.01 -2.34 33.74
C ASN A 281 -10.27 -1.01 33.46
N GLU A 282 -9.83 -0.78 32.22
CA GLU A 282 -9.21 0.50 31.84
C GLU A 282 -10.22 1.65 31.77
N TYR A 283 -11.47 1.37 31.38
CA TYR A 283 -12.58 2.34 31.43
C TYR A 283 -12.87 2.84 32.85
N GLU A 284 -12.56 2.07 33.91
CA GLU A 284 -12.72 2.53 35.30
C GLU A 284 -11.90 3.80 35.59
N VAL A 285 -10.83 4.06 34.83
CA VAL A 285 -10.06 5.30 34.94
C VAL A 285 -10.88 6.50 34.47
N LEU A 286 -11.65 6.38 33.38
CA LEU A 286 -12.54 7.43 32.91
C LEU A 286 -13.69 7.65 33.92
N ASP A 287 -14.24 6.57 34.47
CA ASP A 287 -15.28 6.63 35.51
C ASP A 287 -14.76 7.32 36.78
N PHE A 288 -13.51 7.06 37.18
CA PHE A 288 -12.87 7.72 38.33
C PHE A 288 -12.81 9.25 38.18
N PHE A 289 -12.68 9.75 36.95
CA PHE A 289 -12.69 11.19 36.64
C PHE A 289 -14.08 11.74 36.31
N TYR A 290 -15.14 10.91 36.36
CA TYR A 290 -16.48 11.27 35.91
C TYR A 290 -16.50 11.79 34.46
N TYR A 291 -15.63 11.25 33.62
CA TYR A 291 -15.53 11.65 32.23
C TYR A 291 -16.76 11.14 31.45
N ASN A 292 -17.45 12.05 30.77
CA ASN A 292 -18.63 11.72 30.00
C ASN A 292 -18.25 11.26 28.59
N ILE A 293 -18.29 9.95 28.35
CA ILE A 293 -18.13 9.37 27.02
C ILE A 293 -19.33 9.68 26.13
N SER A 294 -19.17 9.57 24.81
CA SER A 294 -20.28 9.77 23.88
C SER A 294 -21.32 8.66 23.99
N ASP A 295 -22.57 8.95 23.60
CA ASP A 295 -23.65 7.94 23.57
C ASP A 295 -23.30 6.79 22.61
N ASP A 296 -22.59 7.08 21.52
CA ASP A 296 -22.15 6.08 20.54
C ASP A 296 -21.11 5.12 21.14
N ASP A 297 -20.09 5.64 21.82
CA ASP A 297 -19.06 4.83 22.49
C ASP A 297 -19.67 3.99 23.63
N PHE A 298 -20.61 4.60 24.37
CA PHE A 298 -21.36 3.90 25.42
C PHE A 298 -22.15 2.72 24.82
N ASN A 299 -22.92 2.97 23.76
CA ASN A 299 -23.70 1.94 23.09
C ASN A 299 -22.81 0.83 22.53
N LEU A 300 -21.66 1.18 21.92
CA LEU A 300 -20.71 0.22 21.37
C LEU A 300 -20.08 -0.65 22.48
N LYS A 301 -19.69 -0.05 23.60
CA LYS A 301 -19.19 -0.77 24.79
C LYS A 301 -20.21 -1.79 25.30
N TRP A 302 -21.48 -1.41 25.43
CA TRP A 302 -22.52 -2.33 25.87
C TRP A 302 -22.90 -3.37 24.82
N GLU A 303 -22.81 -3.02 23.53
CA GLU A 303 -22.94 -3.98 22.44
C GLU A 303 -21.85 -5.06 22.54
N ALA A 304 -20.60 -4.64 22.78
CA ALA A 304 -19.45 -5.53 22.98
C ALA A 304 -19.69 -6.54 24.12
N ILE A 305 -20.17 -6.04 25.26
CA ILE A 305 -20.52 -6.88 26.43
C ILE A 305 -21.63 -7.88 26.10
N GLY A 306 -22.59 -7.49 25.25
CA GLY A 306 -23.71 -8.34 24.85
C GLY A 306 -23.36 -9.42 23.81
N PHE A 307 -22.28 -9.28 23.05
CA PHE A 307 -21.95 -10.18 21.94
C PHE A 307 -21.74 -11.64 22.34
N PRO A 308 -21.01 -11.99 23.42
CA PRO A 308 -20.84 -13.39 23.81
C PRO A 308 -22.18 -14.13 24.01
N HIS A 309 -23.16 -13.46 24.64
CA HIS A 309 -24.50 -14.02 24.81
C HIS A 309 -25.25 -14.13 23.47
N LYS A 310 -25.22 -13.07 22.63
CA LYS A 310 -25.81 -13.08 21.29
C LYS A 310 -25.25 -14.22 20.42
N ILE A 311 -23.94 -14.42 20.44
CA ILE A 311 -23.27 -15.52 19.71
C ILE A 311 -23.74 -16.87 20.23
N THR A 312 -23.87 -17.04 21.55
CA THR A 312 -24.37 -18.28 22.14
C THR A 312 -25.79 -18.59 21.67
N LEU A 313 -26.69 -17.59 21.63
CA LEU A 313 -28.04 -17.75 21.09
C LEU A 313 -28.00 -18.11 19.60
N GLN A 314 -27.20 -17.40 18.81
CA GLN A 314 -27.03 -17.66 17.39
C GLN A 314 -26.47 -19.07 17.10
N ILE A 315 -25.53 -19.56 17.90
CA ILE A 315 -25.01 -20.93 17.80
C ILE A 315 -26.14 -21.95 17.96
N ASN A 316 -27.03 -21.76 18.94
CA ASN A 316 -28.17 -22.65 19.17
C ASN A 316 -29.15 -22.64 17.98
N GLU A 317 -29.45 -21.45 17.44
CA GLU A 317 -30.28 -21.32 16.23
C GLU A 317 -29.63 -21.99 15.01
N THR A 318 -28.33 -21.80 14.85
CA THR A 318 -27.54 -22.38 13.76
C THR A 318 -27.49 -23.91 13.88
N HIS A 319 -27.36 -24.47 15.09
CA HIS A 319 -27.47 -25.91 15.31
C HIS A 319 -28.84 -26.46 14.93
N ALA A 320 -29.93 -25.76 15.27
CA ALA A 320 -31.28 -26.16 14.89
C ALA A 320 -31.46 -26.13 13.36
N MET A 321 -30.96 -25.07 12.70
CA MET A 321 -30.97 -24.95 11.25
C MET A 321 -30.15 -26.08 10.59
N HIS A 322 -28.93 -26.33 11.06
CA HIS A 322 -28.07 -27.40 10.57
C HIS A 322 -28.69 -28.78 10.75
N ARG A 323 -29.48 -29.03 11.80
CA ARG A 323 -30.19 -30.29 11.97
C ARG A 323 -31.18 -30.53 10.84
N ASN A 324 -32.03 -29.54 10.55
CA ASN A 324 -33.00 -29.61 9.46
C ASN A 324 -32.31 -29.76 8.10
N GLU A 325 -31.21 -29.04 7.90
CA GLU A 325 -30.45 -29.07 6.65
C GLU A 325 -29.68 -30.39 6.46
N THR A 326 -29.21 -31.00 7.55
CA THR A 326 -28.60 -32.35 7.55
C THR A 326 -29.61 -33.35 6.99
N GLU A 327 -30.85 -33.37 7.49
CA GLU A 327 -31.90 -34.28 7.00
C GLU A 327 -32.25 -34.05 5.51
N ARG A 328 -32.27 -32.79 5.07
CA ARG A 328 -32.49 -32.45 3.65
C ARG A 328 -31.37 -32.97 2.77
N LEU A 329 -30.12 -32.76 3.18
CA LEU A 329 -28.94 -33.15 2.42
C LEU A 329 -28.70 -34.66 2.43
N GLU A 330 -29.09 -35.38 3.49
CA GLU A 330 -29.11 -36.85 3.49
C GLU A 330 -30.09 -37.41 2.46
N LYS A 331 -31.30 -36.81 2.33
CA LYS A 331 -32.25 -37.20 1.27
C LYS A 331 -31.71 -36.91 -0.13
N LEU A 332 -31.03 -35.77 -0.31
CA LEU A 332 -30.39 -35.42 -1.58
C LEU A 332 -29.28 -36.43 -1.92
N GLN A 333 -28.41 -36.76 -0.97
CA GLN A 333 -27.37 -37.77 -1.11
C GLN A 333 -27.94 -39.11 -1.58
N LEU A 334 -29.03 -39.58 -0.97
CA LEU A 334 -29.68 -40.82 -1.40
C LEU A 334 -30.23 -40.73 -2.83
N GLY A 335 -30.80 -39.58 -3.21
CA GLY A 335 -31.25 -39.32 -4.58
C GLY A 335 -30.10 -39.34 -5.59
N ASP A 336 -28.98 -38.70 -5.26
CA ASP A 336 -27.77 -38.69 -6.09
C ASP A 336 -27.16 -40.10 -6.23
N GLU A 337 -27.19 -40.92 -5.18
CA GLU A 337 -26.76 -42.33 -5.23
C GLU A 337 -27.62 -43.14 -6.19
N ILE A 338 -28.95 -42.97 -6.16
CA ILE A 338 -29.87 -43.66 -7.08
C ILE A 338 -29.61 -43.19 -8.51
N ALA A 339 -29.52 -41.89 -8.74
CA ALA A 339 -29.25 -41.32 -10.06
C ALA A 339 -27.89 -41.78 -10.63
N LEU A 340 -26.86 -41.90 -9.79
CA LEU A 340 -25.56 -42.44 -10.20
C LEU A 340 -25.69 -43.89 -10.68
N MET A 341 -26.43 -44.73 -9.95
CA MET A 341 -26.65 -46.12 -10.33
C MET A 341 -27.44 -46.25 -11.64
N GLU A 342 -28.50 -45.47 -11.82
CA GLU A 342 -29.28 -45.43 -13.07
C GLU A 342 -28.41 -44.96 -14.25
N ASN A 343 -27.61 -43.91 -14.07
CA ASN A 343 -26.67 -43.43 -15.08
C ASN A 343 -25.61 -44.48 -15.41
N PHE A 344 -25.09 -45.19 -14.40
CA PHE A 344 -24.12 -46.26 -14.59
C PHE A 344 -24.70 -47.44 -15.39
N GLU A 345 -25.94 -47.86 -15.10
CA GLU A 345 -26.63 -48.90 -15.87
C GLU A 345 -26.79 -48.50 -17.36
N GLN A 346 -27.21 -47.26 -17.62
CA GLN A 346 -27.30 -46.75 -18.99
C GLN A 346 -25.94 -46.70 -19.70
N LEU A 347 -24.89 -46.28 -19.00
CA LEU A 347 -23.54 -46.25 -19.56
C LEU A 347 -23.00 -47.65 -19.82
N THR A 348 -23.29 -48.62 -18.96
CA THR A 348 -22.92 -50.02 -19.14
C THR A 348 -23.52 -50.59 -20.43
N LEU A 349 -24.81 -50.32 -20.68
CA LEU A 349 -25.47 -50.71 -21.93
C LEU A 349 -24.83 -50.05 -23.17
N ARG A 350 -24.47 -48.76 -23.09
CA ARG A 350 -23.80 -48.05 -24.19
C ARG A 350 -22.39 -48.57 -24.45
N VAL A 351 -21.61 -48.80 -23.40
CA VAL A 351 -20.27 -49.41 -23.49
C VAL A 351 -20.37 -50.77 -24.16
N HIS A 352 -21.30 -51.63 -23.75
CA HIS A 352 -21.52 -52.92 -24.40
C HIS A 352 -21.96 -52.79 -25.87
N ALA A 353 -22.78 -51.80 -26.21
CA ALA A 353 -23.18 -51.55 -27.60
C ALA A 353 -21.99 -51.11 -28.48
N LEU A 354 -21.09 -50.28 -27.95
CA LEU A 354 -19.86 -49.85 -28.64
C LEU A 354 -18.81 -50.97 -28.75
N SER A 355 -18.88 -51.96 -27.86
CA SER A 355 -18.06 -53.18 -27.90
C SER A 355 -18.64 -54.29 -28.81
N SER A 356 -19.78 -54.05 -29.48
CA SER A 356 -20.48 -55.01 -30.34
C SER A 356 -19.72 -55.32 -31.64
N PRO A 357 -19.81 -56.53 -32.21
CA PRO A 357 -19.00 -56.99 -33.34
C PRO A 357 -19.27 -56.31 -34.71
N LYS A 358 -20.17 -55.33 -34.81
CA LYS A 358 -20.43 -54.58 -36.06
C LYS A 358 -19.57 -53.32 -36.13
N LEU A 359 -18.26 -53.50 -36.14
CA LEU A 359 -17.28 -52.42 -36.19
C LEU A 359 -16.80 -52.26 -37.63
N ASP A 360 -16.97 -51.07 -38.20
CA ASP A 360 -16.59 -50.73 -39.58
C ASP A 360 -15.79 -49.42 -39.55
N LEU A 361 -14.59 -49.44 -40.13
CA LEU A 361 -13.69 -48.30 -40.18
C LEU A 361 -14.30 -47.12 -40.97
N SER A 362 -15.23 -47.39 -41.90
CA SER A 362 -15.92 -46.33 -42.66
C SER A 362 -16.78 -45.40 -41.79
N LYS A 363 -17.19 -45.85 -40.59
CA LYS A 363 -17.94 -45.06 -39.61
C LYS A 363 -17.09 -44.57 -38.44
N CYS A 364 -15.76 -44.56 -38.62
CA CYS A 364 -14.81 -44.24 -37.57
C CYS A 364 -15.12 -42.94 -36.83
N GLU A 365 -15.48 -41.86 -37.54
CA GLU A 365 -15.74 -40.56 -36.90
C GLU A 365 -17.00 -40.58 -36.02
N GLU A 366 -18.09 -41.21 -36.49
CA GLU A 366 -19.32 -41.35 -35.71
C GLU A 366 -19.07 -42.14 -34.41
N VAL A 367 -18.36 -43.27 -34.52
CA VAL A 367 -18.03 -44.13 -33.38
C VAL A 367 -17.08 -43.42 -32.43
N ALA A 368 -16.06 -42.70 -32.93
CA ALA A 368 -15.13 -41.95 -32.10
C ALA A 368 -15.81 -40.82 -31.31
N ILE A 369 -16.79 -40.13 -31.91
CA ILE A 369 -17.60 -39.11 -31.21
C ILE A 369 -18.39 -39.75 -30.07
N GLU A 370 -19.07 -40.87 -30.33
CA GLU A 370 -19.86 -41.56 -29.31
C GLU A 370 -18.98 -42.14 -28.19
N VAL A 371 -17.81 -42.68 -28.53
CA VAL A 371 -16.79 -43.14 -27.60
C VAL A 371 -16.24 -42.00 -26.73
N ARG A 372 -15.91 -40.85 -27.32
CA ARG A 372 -15.47 -39.65 -26.58
C ARG A 372 -16.54 -39.20 -25.58
N ARG A 373 -17.80 -39.15 -26.02
CA ARG A 373 -18.96 -38.79 -25.18
C ARG A 373 -19.14 -39.79 -24.03
N THR A 374 -19.16 -41.07 -24.33
CA THR A 374 -19.37 -42.14 -23.35
C THR A 374 -18.24 -42.19 -22.33
N TRP A 375 -16.98 -42.03 -22.78
CA TRP A 375 -15.82 -41.94 -21.90
C TRP A 375 -15.90 -40.76 -20.93
N LYS A 376 -16.30 -39.57 -21.43
CA LYS A 376 -16.50 -38.39 -20.58
C LYS A 376 -17.57 -38.64 -19.52
N GLN A 377 -18.73 -39.18 -19.92
CA GLN A 377 -19.81 -39.49 -18.98
C GLN A 377 -19.39 -40.54 -17.94
N LEU A 378 -18.60 -41.54 -18.34
CA LEU A 378 -18.08 -42.55 -17.42
C LEU A 378 -17.05 -41.97 -16.43
N GLN A 379 -16.23 -41.02 -16.89
CA GLN A 379 -15.32 -40.27 -16.02
C GLN A 379 -16.10 -39.41 -15.02
N ASP A 380 -17.14 -38.70 -15.47
CA ASP A 380 -18.01 -37.88 -14.61
C ASP A 380 -18.73 -38.76 -13.57
N CYS A 381 -19.23 -39.94 -13.96
CA CYS A 381 -19.81 -40.93 -13.03
C CYS A 381 -18.78 -41.42 -12.01
N TYR A 382 -17.54 -41.69 -12.43
CA TYR A 382 -16.48 -42.13 -11.53
C TYR A 382 -16.12 -41.08 -10.47
N GLU A 383 -15.97 -39.80 -10.88
CA GLU A 383 -15.71 -38.70 -9.94
C GLU A 383 -16.92 -38.43 -9.04
N THR A 384 -18.15 -38.55 -9.56
CA THR A 384 -19.38 -38.49 -8.75
C THR A 384 -19.40 -39.60 -7.69
N GLY A 385 -19.03 -40.83 -8.04
CA GLY A 385 -18.95 -41.94 -7.08
C GLY A 385 -17.95 -41.67 -5.96
N LYS A 386 -16.79 -41.09 -6.25
CA LYS A 386 -15.82 -40.66 -5.21
C LYS A 386 -16.41 -39.58 -4.30
N LEU A 387 -17.07 -38.59 -4.88
CA LEU A 387 -17.72 -37.52 -4.13
C LEU A 387 -18.79 -38.08 -3.17
N LEU A 388 -19.64 -38.99 -3.65
CA LEU A 388 -20.66 -39.64 -2.82
C LEU A 388 -20.02 -40.46 -1.69
N ASN A 389 -18.91 -41.16 -1.95
CA ASN A 389 -18.18 -41.90 -0.91
C ASN A 389 -17.57 -40.97 0.15
N HIS A 390 -17.06 -39.81 -0.27
CA HIS A 390 -16.60 -38.79 0.67
C HIS A 390 -17.75 -38.26 1.53
N ARG A 391 -18.91 -37.97 0.92
CA ARG A 391 -20.11 -37.52 1.64
C ARG A 391 -20.65 -38.58 2.62
N GLN A 392 -20.66 -39.85 2.23
CA GLN A 392 -20.98 -40.97 3.12
C GLN A 392 -20.08 -40.97 4.35
N LYS A 393 -18.77 -40.75 4.17
CA LYS A 393 -17.82 -40.63 5.28
C LYS A 393 -18.15 -39.46 6.19
N LEU A 394 -18.47 -38.28 5.64
CA LEU A 394 -18.85 -37.10 6.42
C LEU A 394 -20.09 -37.36 7.28
N PHE A 395 -21.11 -38.03 6.72
CA PHE A 395 -22.31 -38.43 7.45
C PHE A 395 -22.11 -39.63 8.41
N GLY A 396 -20.93 -40.26 8.43
CA GLY A 396 -20.70 -41.48 9.20
C GLY A 396 -21.48 -42.69 8.68
N MET A 397 -21.90 -42.68 7.43
CA MET A 397 -22.58 -43.77 6.74
C MET A 397 -21.58 -44.84 6.28
N PRO A 398 -22.00 -46.10 6.12
CA PRO A 398 -21.15 -47.13 5.51
C PRO A 398 -20.81 -46.76 4.06
N ILE A 399 -19.52 -46.70 3.75
CA ILE A 399 -19.04 -46.34 2.41
C ILE A 399 -19.36 -47.48 1.44
N LYS A 400 -20.04 -47.16 0.33
CA LYS A 400 -20.32 -48.10 -0.76
C LYS A 400 -19.26 -47.95 -1.86
N PRO A 401 -18.31 -48.89 -2.00
CA PRO A 401 -17.28 -48.75 -3.01
C PRO A 401 -17.88 -48.99 -4.40
N TYR A 402 -17.83 -47.98 -5.28
CA TYR A 402 -18.32 -48.06 -6.67
C TYR A 402 -17.30 -48.73 -7.61
N GLU A 403 -16.79 -49.91 -7.23
CA GLU A 403 -15.71 -50.61 -7.97
C GLU A 403 -16.13 -50.96 -9.39
N ALA A 404 -17.39 -51.37 -9.59
CA ALA A 404 -17.95 -51.67 -10.91
C ALA A 404 -17.80 -50.51 -11.92
N ILE A 405 -17.83 -49.25 -11.46
CA ILE A 405 -17.60 -48.08 -12.33
C ILE A 405 -16.13 -48.01 -12.77
N SER A 406 -15.21 -48.25 -11.83
CA SER A 406 -13.78 -48.31 -12.11
C SER A 406 -13.45 -49.44 -13.08
N ASP A 407 -14.07 -50.61 -12.89
CA ASP A 407 -13.84 -51.78 -13.72
C ASP A 407 -14.38 -51.56 -15.13
N LEU A 408 -15.62 -51.06 -15.28
CA LEU A 408 -16.18 -50.72 -16.59
C LEU A 408 -15.33 -49.68 -17.33
N LYS A 409 -14.76 -48.70 -16.60
CA LYS A 409 -13.85 -47.72 -17.20
C LYS A 409 -12.57 -48.37 -17.73
N LYS A 410 -11.96 -49.27 -16.98
CA LYS A 410 -10.78 -50.03 -17.44
C LYS A 410 -11.11 -50.92 -18.63
N GLU A 411 -12.29 -51.56 -18.62
CA GLU A 411 -12.76 -52.39 -19.73
C GLU A 411 -13.02 -51.59 -21.01
N PHE A 412 -13.51 -50.35 -20.89
CA PHE A 412 -13.82 -49.48 -22.04
C PHE A 412 -12.60 -48.72 -22.58
N GLU A 413 -11.55 -48.55 -21.79
CA GLU A 413 -10.35 -47.79 -22.16
C GLU A 413 -9.67 -48.27 -23.46
N PRO A 414 -9.50 -49.58 -23.73
CA PRO A 414 -8.95 -50.06 -24.99
C PRO A 414 -9.78 -49.65 -26.21
N TYR A 415 -11.12 -49.65 -26.10
CA TYR A 415 -12.02 -49.24 -27.19
C TYR A 415 -11.92 -47.73 -27.43
N ARG A 416 -11.78 -46.96 -26.34
CA ARG A 416 -11.50 -45.54 -26.40
C ARG A 416 -10.21 -45.23 -27.14
N ASN A 417 -9.14 -45.95 -26.81
CA ASN A 417 -7.85 -45.78 -27.47
C ASN A 417 -7.94 -46.16 -28.95
N LEU A 418 -8.59 -47.28 -29.31
CA LEU A 418 -8.75 -47.70 -30.70
C LEU A 418 -9.45 -46.64 -31.56
N TRP A 419 -10.66 -46.23 -31.17
CA TRP A 419 -11.49 -45.36 -32.01
C TRP A 419 -11.03 -43.91 -32.06
N ILE A 420 -10.46 -43.40 -30.95
CA ILE A 420 -9.87 -42.05 -30.97
C ILE A 420 -8.63 -42.05 -31.86
N THR A 421 -7.75 -43.04 -31.73
CA THR A 421 -6.54 -43.16 -32.57
C THR A 421 -6.92 -43.33 -34.05
N ALA A 422 -7.99 -44.07 -34.34
CA ALA A 422 -8.52 -44.22 -35.70
C ALA A 422 -9.02 -42.88 -36.27
N SER A 423 -9.82 -42.11 -35.50
CA SER A 423 -10.32 -40.79 -35.91
C SER A 423 -9.18 -39.79 -36.11
N GLU A 424 -8.19 -39.80 -35.21
CA GLU A 424 -6.99 -38.98 -35.31
C GLU A 424 -6.16 -39.34 -36.54
N TRP A 425 -5.96 -40.63 -36.81
CA TRP A 425 -5.28 -41.08 -38.02
C TRP A 425 -5.98 -40.58 -39.29
N MET A 426 -7.30 -40.79 -39.41
CA MET A 426 -8.04 -40.37 -40.60
C MET A 426 -7.90 -38.86 -40.85
N LYS A 427 -8.00 -38.06 -39.78
CA LYS A 427 -7.82 -36.62 -39.85
C LYS A 427 -6.38 -36.22 -40.23
N TRP A 428 -5.38 -36.81 -39.59
CA TRP A 428 -3.98 -36.48 -39.86
C TRP A 428 -3.54 -36.94 -41.25
N HIS A 429 -3.99 -38.11 -41.68
CA HIS A 429 -3.78 -38.60 -43.02
C HIS A 429 -4.38 -37.66 -44.06
N GLU A 430 -5.63 -37.21 -43.89
CA GLU A 430 -6.24 -36.18 -44.76
C GLU A 430 -5.41 -34.89 -44.78
N ILE A 431 -4.99 -34.39 -43.60
CA ILE A 431 -4.13 -33.20 -43.50
C ILE A 431 -2.83 -33.39 -44.27
N TRP A 432 -2.11 -34.50 -44.08
CA TRP A 432 -0.81 -34.69 -44.70
C TRP A 432 -0.88 -34.97 -46.21
N MET A 433 -1.98 -35.57 -46.67
CA MET A 433 -2.15 -35.94 -48.07
C MET A 433 -2.78 -34.79 -48.90
N ASP A 434 -3.76 -34.08 -48.33
CA ASP A 434 -4.65 -33.18 -49.06
C ASP A 434 -4.53 -31.70 -48.69
N ASN A 435 -3.88 -31.33 -47.58
CA ASN A 435 -3.61 -29.91 -47.33
C ASN A 435 -2.45 -29.39 -48.21
N PRO A 436 -2.41 -28.07 -48.48
CA PRO A 436 -1.29 -27.47 -49.17
C PRO A 436 0.02 -27.68 -48.40
N LEU A 437 1.07 -28.15 -49.09
CA LEU A 437 2.38 -28.45 -48.51
C LEU A 437 3.02 -27.24 -47.81
N VAL A 438 2.67 -26.02 -48.23
CA VAL A 438 3.18 -24.77 -47.64
C VAL A 438 2.74 -24.62 -46.17
N HIS A 439 1.61 -25.21 -45.78
CA HIS A 439 1.08 -25.16 -44.41
C HIS A 439 1.40 -26.41 -43.58
N LEU A 440 2.11 -27.37 -44.17
CA LEU A 440 2.41 -28.64 -43.52
C LEU A 440 3.70 -28.52 -42.72
N GLU A 441 3.59 -28.72 -41.41
CA GLU A 441 4.75 -28.78 -40.52
C GLU A 441 5.30 -30.22 -40.50
N SER A 442 6.38 -30.46 -41.24
CA SER A 442 6.87 -31.84 -41.44
C SER A 442 7.50 -32.45 -40.18
N ALA A 443 7.97 -31.62 -39.26
CA ALA A 443 8.61 -32.05 -38.01
C ALA A 443 7.68 -32.83 -37.07
N ILE A 444 6.36 -32.59 -37.14
CA ILE A 444 5.39 -33.28 -36.28
C ILE A 444 4.84 -34.57 -36.90
N VAL A 445 5.08 -34.82 -38.19
CA VAL A 445 4.51 -35.96 -38.92
C VAL A 445 5.03 -37.28 -38.34
N GLU A 446 6.34 -37.47 -38.31
CA GLU A 446 6.96 -38.72 -37.85
C GLU A 446 6.63 -39.06 -36.38
N PRO A 447 6.78 -38.14 -35.41
CA PRO A 447 6.40 -38.42 -34.02
C PRO A 447 4.91 -38.80 -33.89
N THR A 448 4.02 -38.08 -34.57
CA THR A 448 2.58 -38.36 -34.50
C THR A 448 2.27 -39.75 -35.07
N VAL A 449 2.84 -40.12 -36.22
CA VAL A 449 2.64 -41.45 -36.82
C VAL A 449 3.15 -42.56 -35.89
N MET A 450 4.32 -42.38 -35.28
CA MET A 450 4.88 -43.36 -34.35
C MET A 450 4.00 -43.57 -33.11
N ASP A 451 3.47 -42.49 -32.53
CA ASP A 451 2.57 -42.54 -31.37
C ASP A 451 1.25 -43.28 -31.69
N LEU A 452 0.66 -42.99 -32.87
CA LEU A 452 -0.54 -43.68 -33.35
C LEU A 452 -0.23 -45.18 -33.59
N GLN A 453 0.91 -45.50 -34.21
CA GLN A 453 1.34 -46.88 -34.47
C GLN A 453 1.55 -47.67 -33.18
N GLU A 454 2.20 -47.07 -32.17
CA GLU A 454 2.44 -47.71 -30.87
C GLU A 454 1.10 -48.02 -30.18
N THR A 455 0.19 -47.04 -30.17
CA THR A 455 -1.13 -47.16 -29.55
C THR A 455 -1.96 -48.26 -30.21
N ILE A 456 -2.01 -48.31 -31.55
CA ILE A 456 -2.71 -49.37 -32.28
C ILE A 456 -2.05 -50.73 -32.09
N THR A 457 -0.72 -50.81 -32.06
CA THR A 457 -0.01 -52.07 -31.80
C THR A 457 -0.35 -52.63 -30.41
N LYS A 458 -0.53 -51.78 -29.40
CA LYS A 458 -1.05 -52.18 -28.08
C LYS A 458 -2.50 -52.66 -28.19
N CYS A 459 -3.36 -51.94 -28.89
CA CYS A 459 -4.76 -52.31 -29.10
C CYS A 459 -4.89 -53.71 -29.76
N ILE A 460 -4.08 -54.04 -30.77
CA ILE A 460 -4.09 -55.35 -31.44
C ILE A 460 -3.83 -56.49 -30.44
N LYS A 461 -2.91 -56.29 -29.48
CA LYS A 461 -2.60 -57.28 -28.44
C LYS A 461 -3.76 -57.42 -27.45
N ILE A 462 -4.37 -56.31 -27.05
CA ILE A 462 -5.48 -56.30 -26.09
C ILE A 462 -6.74 -56.95 -26.69
N PHE A 463 -7.01 -56.70 -27.97
CA PHE A 463 -8.18 -57.26 -28.66
C PHE A 463 -7.96 -58.65 -29.26
N SER A 464 -6.94 -59.41 -28.82
CA SER A 464 -6.66 -60.74 -29.37
C SER A 464 -7.84 -61.73 -29.28
N GLU A 465 -8.72 -61.53 -28.30
CA GLU A 465 -9.91 -62.35 -28.08
C GLU A 465 -11.20 -61.75 -28.68
N ILE A 466 -11.11 -60.57 -29.32
CA ILE A 466 -12.24 -59.83 -29.90
C ILE A 466 -11.95 -59.57 -31.39
N PRO A 467 -12.25 -60.54 -32.27
CA PRO A 467 -11.83 -60.50 -33.67
C PRO A 467 -12.29 -59.25 -34.45
N ALA A 468 -13.49 -58.74 -34.17
CA ALA A 468 -14.03 -57.56 -34.85
C ALA A 468 -13.24 -56.28 -34.54
N ALA A 469 -12.94 -56.02 -33.26
CA ALA A 469 -12.13 -54.86 -32.86
C ALA A 469 -10.67 -55.01 -33.29
N GLN A 470 -10.15 -56.24 -33.23
CA GLN A 470 -8.80 -56.55 -33.69
C GLN A 470 -8.65 -56.31 -35.20
N ALA A 471 -9.64 -56.68 -36.01
CA ALA A 471 -9.63 -56.45 -37.45
C ALA A 471 -9.49 -54.96 -37.80
N VAL A 472 -10.26 -54.09 -37.14
CA VAL A 472 -10.15 -52.62 -37.30
C VAL A 472 -8.75 -52.14 -36.91
N ALA A 473 -8.21 -52.62 -35.80
CA ALA A 473 -6.87 -52.24 -35.36
C ALA A 473 -5.77 -52.71 -36.35
N ILE A 474 -5.91 -53.91 -36.92
CA ILE A 474 -4.99 -54.45 -37.93
C ILE A 474 -5.09 -53.64 -39.24
N GLU A 475 -6.30 -53.32 -39.70
CA GLU A 475 -6.52 -52.50 -40.88
C GLU A 475 -5.90 -51.12 -40.73
N LEU A 476 -6.16 -50.46 -39.59
CA LEU A 476 -5.58 -49.17 -39.27
C LEU A 476 -4.05 -49.21 -39.19
N LYS A 477 -3.50 -50.26 -38.59
CA LYS A 477 -2.05 -50.48 -38.55
C LYS A 477 -1.47 -50.62 -39.96
N SER A 478 -2.15 -51.35 -40.85
CA SER A 478 -1.71 -51.48 -42.26
C SER A 478 -1.66 -50.12 -42.93
N GLN A 479 -2.70 -49.28 -42.77
CA GLN A 479 -2.71 -47.93 -43.35
C GLN A 479 -1.57 -47.06 -42.81
N ILE A 480 -1.31 -47.14 -41.50
CA ILE A 480 -0.18 -46.43 -40.86
C ILE A 480 1.16 -46.92 -41.42
N GLU A 481 1.34 -48.24 -41.56
CA GLU A 481 2.56 -48.86 -42.08
C GLU A 481 2.79 -48.53 -43.56
N ASP A 482 1.73 -48.43 -44.36
CA ASP A 482 1.79 -48.02 -45.77
C ASP A 482 2.19 -46.55 -45.94
N PHE A 483 1.94 -45.71 -44.93
CA PHE A 483 2.33 -44.29 -44.93
C PHE A 483 3.77 -44.05 -44.46
N LEU A 484 4.34 -44.92 -43.62
CA LEU A 484 5.70 -44.76 -43.09
C LEU A 484 6.77 -44.49 -44.17
N PRO A 485 6.79 -45.19 -45.32
CA PRO A 485 7.75 -44.91 -46.40
C PRO A 485 7.57 -43.55 -47.09
N LEU A 486 6.42 -42.89 -46.91
CA LEU A 486 6.11 -41.59 -47.52
C LEU A 486 6.63 -40.42 -46.68
N ILE A 487 6.82 -40.61 -45.37
CA ILE A 487 7.24 -39.55 -44.44
C ILE A 487 8.56 -38.87 -44.84
N PRO A 488 9.64 -39.59 -45.20
CA PRO A 488 10.88 -38.96 -45.63
C PRO A 488 10.72 -38.06 -46.87
N MET A 489 9.79 -38.43 -47.76
CA MET A 489 9.47 -37.64 -48.95
C MET A 489 8.70 -36.36 -48.61
N ILE A 490 7.75 -36.42 -47.67
CA ILE A 490 7.06 -35.24 -47.14
C ILE A 490 8.08 -34.29 -46.49
N ASN A 491 8.99 -34.81 -45.68
CA ASN A 491 10.07 -34.03 -45.05
C ASN A 491 10.98 -33.37 -46.08
N ALA A 492 11.34 -34.08 -47.15
CA ALA A 492 12.18 -33.51 -48.21
C ALA A 492 11.44 -32.42 -49.02
N LEU A 493 10.15 -32.59 -49.27
CA LEU A 493 9.31 -31.60 -49.95
C LEU A 493 9.08 -30.32 -49.15
N CYS A 494 8.89 -30.47 -47.84
CA CYS A 494 8.58 -29.37 -46.92
C CYS A 494 9.83 -28.78 -46.26
N ASN A 495 11.02 -29.14 -46.74
CA ASN A 495 12.27 -28.66 -46.16
C ASN A 495 12.37 -27.13 -46.30
N PRO A 496 12.48 -26.38 -45.19
CA PRO A 496 12.51 -24.92 -45.20
C PRO A 496 13.74 -24.35 -45.92
N GLY A 497 14.78 -25.16 -46.17
CA GLY A 497 15.95 -24.76 -46.96
C GLY A 497 15.72 -24.75 -48.47
N MET A 498 14.61 -25.32 -48.96
CA MET A 498 14.31 -25.33 -50.38
C MET A 498 14.01 -23.91 -50.89
N ARG A 499 14.56 -23.57 -52.05
CA ARG A 499 14.49 -22.26 -52.71
C ARG A 499 14.23 -22.49 -54.19
N ASP A 500 13.83 -21.47 -54.93
CA ASP A 500 13.49 -21.59 -56.35
C ASP A 500 14.61 -22.25 -57.18
N ARG A 501 15.88 -21.92 -56.90
CA ARG A 501 17.05 -22.57 -57.51
C ARG A 501 17.07 -24.10 -57.35
N HIS A 502 16.65 -24.60 -56.19
CA HIS A 502 16.58 -26.03 -55.91
C HIS A 502 15.48 -26.67 -56.77
N TRP A 503 14.29 -26.08 -56.78
CA TRP A 503 13.16 -26.56 -57.58
C TRP A 503 13.43 -26.52 -59.09
N GLU A 504 14.15 -25.50 -59.57
CA GLU A 504 14.60 -25.43 -60.96
C GLU A 504 15.60 -26.54 -61.33
N ASN A 505 16.56 -26.84 -60.43
CA ASN A 505 17.50 -27.94 -60.63
C ASN A 505 16.78 -29.29 -60.63
N PHE A 506 15.85 -29.49 -59.69
CA PHE A 506 14.99 -30.68 -59.66
C PHE A 506 14.22 -30.85 -60.98
N TYR A 507 13.65 -29.77 -61.51
CA TYR A 507 12.94 -29.79 -62.79
C TYR A 507 13.86 -30.13 -63.97
N LYS A 508 15.08 -29.58 -64.03
CA LYS A 508 16.05 -29.88 -65.09
C LYS A 508 16.47 -31.35 -65.10
N GLU A 509 16.63 -31.96 -63.94
CA GLU A 509 17.10 -33.35 -63.81
C GLU A 509 15.98 -34.38 -64.00
N THR A 510 14.76 -34.07 -63.53
CA THR A 510 13.66 -35.05 -63.47
C THR A 510 12.55 -34.79 -64.49
N GLY A 511 12.46 -33.58 -65.04
CA GLY A 511 11.34 -33.12 -65.87
C GLY A 511 10.05 -32.82 -65.09
N VAL A 512 10.05 -32.99 -63.75
CA VAL A 512 8.87 -32.77 -62.89
C VAL A 512 8.90 -31.36 -62.32
N LYS A 513 7.90 -30.55 -62.66
CA LYS A 513 7.82 -29.16 -62.17
C LYS A 513 7.04 -29.12 -60.86
N ILE A 514 7.73 -28.74 -59.79
CA ILE A 514 7.14 -28.53 -58.46
C ILE A 514 7.19 -27.03 -58.17
N VAL A 515 6.03 -26.46 -57.87
CA VAL A 515 5.91 -25.07 -57.42
C VAL A 515 5.10 -25.07 -56.15
N LEU A 516 5.77 -24.83 -55.02
CA LEU A 516 5.10 -24.67 -53.73
C LEU A 516 4.10 -23.51 -53.85
N SER A 517 2.82 -23.85 -53.71
CA SER A 517 1.71 -22.93 -53.88
C SER A 517 0.60 -23.30 -52.90
N GLN A 518 -0.35 -22.39 -52.73
CA GLN A 518 -1.53 -22.59 -51.88
C GLN A 518 -2.43 -23.76 -52.36
N THR A 519 -2.13 -24.36 -53.51
CA THR A 519 -2.91 -25.44 -54.13
C THR A 519 -2.12 -26.75 -54.27
N LEU A 520 -0.81 -26.75 -54.00
CA LEU A 520 0.01 -27.95 -54.17
C LEU A 520 -0.07 -28.82 -52.91
N THR A 521 -0.64 -30.02 -53.05
CA THR A 521 -0.79 -31.03 -51.99
C THR A 521 0.20 -32.18 -52.18
N PHE A 522 0.43 -32.98 -51.14
CA PHE A 522 1.31 -34.15 -51.26
C PHE A 522 0.74 -35.18 -52.26
N ASN A 523 -0.58 -35.40 -52.25
CA ASN A 523 -1.26 -36.23 -53.24
C ASN A 523 -0.96 -35.77 -54.67
N LYS A 524 -0.96 -34.45 -54.92
CA LYS A 524 -0.63 -33.93 -56.24
C LYS A 524 0.82 -34.21 -56.64
N CYS A 525 1.74 -34.15 -55.69
CA CYS A 525 3.15 -34.52 -55.92
C CYS A 525 3.31 -36.00 -56.26
N LEU A 526 2.55 -36.90 -55.59
CA LEU A 526 2.53 -38.32 -55.90
C LEU A 526 1.99 -38.59 -57.31
N GLU A 527 0.91 -37.92 -57.72
CA GLU A 527 0.37 -37.99 -59.09
C GLU A 527 1.37 -37.54 -60.16
N LEU A 528 2.19 -36.53 -59.85
CA LEU A 528 3.26 -36.05 -60.71
C LEU A 528 4.45 -37.04 -60.78
N GLY A 529 4.39 -38.17 -60.08
CA GLY A 529 5.37 -39.24 -60.15
C GLY A 529 6.62 -38.99 -59.31
N ILE A 530 6.55 -38.09 -58.33
CA ILE A 530 7.71 -37.67 -57.54
C ILE A 530 8.38 -38.85 -56.81
N ALA A 531 7.62 -39.89 -56.45
CA ALA A 531 8.13 -41.08 -55.79
C ALA A 531 9.25 -41.79 -56.56
N LYS A 532 9.22 -41.74 -57.90
CA LYS A 532 10.27 -42.34 -58.76
C LYS A 532 11.60 -41.57 -58.68
N PHE A 533 11.53 -40.30 -58.31
CA PHE A 533 12.68 -39.39 -58.23
C PHE A 533 13.06 -39.05 -56.79
N TYR A 534 12.54 -39.78 -55.80
CA TYR A 534 12.82 -39.54 -54.39
C TYR A 534 14.32 -39.47 -54.06
N PRO A 535 15.22 -40.34 -54.57
CA PRO A 535 16.66 -40.21 -54.28
C PRO A 535 17.26 -38.86 -54.72
N HIS A 536 16.78 -38.31 -55.83
CA HIS A 536 17.22 -36.99 -56.30
C HIS A 536 16.65 -35.87 -55.41
N LEU A 537 15.36 -35.97 -55.05
CA LEU A 537 14.72 -35.04 -54.13
C LEU A 537 15.42 -35.04 -52.76
N GLN A 538 15.76 -36.21 -52.24
CA GLN A 538 16.44 -36.37 -50.97
C GLN A 538 17.82 -35.70 -51.01
N SER A 539 18.64 -36.01 -52.02
CA SER A 539 19.97 -35.39 -52.17
C SER A 539 19.88 -33.86 -52.28
N LEU A 540 18.91 -33.36 -53.04
CA LEU A 540 18.68 -31.93 -53.18
C LEU A 540 18.20 -31.28 -51.87
N SER A 541 17.31 -31.94 -51.15
CA SER A 541 16.83 -31.52 -49.83
C SER A 541 17.99 -31.49 -48.82
N GLU A 542 18.86 -32.50 -48.80
CA GLU A 542 20.05 -32.51 -47.94
C GLU A 542 20.99 -31.33 -48.25
N LYS A 543 21.22 -31.05 -49.55
CA LYS A 543 21.96 -29.86 -49.98
C LYS A 543 21.29 -28.57 -49.49
N ALA A 544 19.98 -28.45 -49.68
CA ALA A 544 19.20 -27.30 -49.26
C ALA A 544 19.22 -27.10 -47.74
N SER A 545 19.19 -28.16 -46.94
CA SER A 545 19.36 -28.08 -45.48
C SER A 545 20.74 -27.56 -45.07
N LYS A 546 21.80 -27.97 -45.78
CA LYS A 546 23.15 -27.46 -45.52
C LYS A 546 23.27 -25.98 -45.91
N GLU A 547 22.70 -25.58 -47.04
CA GLU A 547 22.60 -24.17 -47.46
C GLU A 547 21.80 -23.33 -46.45
N TYR A 548 20.67 -23.85 -45.97
CA TYR A 548 19.83 -23.17 -44.98
C TYR A 548 20.52 -22.99 -43.64
N SER A 549 21.38 -23.93 -43.23
CA SER A 549 22.21 -23.77 -42.04
C SER A 549 23.18 -22.61 -42.20
N ILE A 550 23.75 -22.41 -43.39
CA ILE A 550 24.64 -21.27 -43.68
C ILE A 550 23.82 -19.96 -43.66
N GLU A 551 22.67 -19.95 -44.33
CA GLU A 551 21.76 -18.79 -44.34
C GLU A 551 21.30 -18.39 -42.93
N SER A 552 20.94 -19.37 -42.11
CA SER A 552 20.53 -19.15 -40.72
C SER A 552 21.67 -18.60 -39.87
N SER A 553 22.89 -19.12 -40.03
CA SER A 553 24.06 -18.57 -39.34
C SER A 553 24.35 -17.13 -39.75
N LEU A 554 24.24 -16.79 -41.04
CA LEU A 554 24.38 -15.42 -41.53
C LEU A 554 23.33 -14.46 -40.96
N LEU A 555 22.06 -14.89 -40.91
CA LEU A 555 20.98 -14.08 -40.33
C LEU A 555 21.16 -13.87 -38.82
N ASN A 556 21.61 -14.90 -38.10
CA ASN A 556 21.92 -14.77 -36.67
C ASN A 556 23.10 -13.83 -36.44
N LEU A 557 24.13 -13.92 -37.28
CA LEU A 557 25.28 -13.02 -37.22
C LEU A 557 24.84 -11.57 -37.45
N GLU A 558 24.08 -11.29 -38.50
CA GLU A 558 23.51 -9.96 -38.75
C GLU A 558 22.76 -9.41 -37.54
N LYS A 559 21.87 -10.23 -36.96
CA LYS A 559 21.09 -9.87 -35.79
C LYS A 559 21.96 -9.58 -34.55
N ASN A 560 23.03 -10.35 -34.34
CA ASN A 560 23.96 -10.13 -33.23
C ASN A 560 24.64 -8.76 -33.36
N TRP A 561 25.13 -8.44 -34.56
CA TRP A 561 25.84 -7.19 -34.83
C TRP A 561 24.95 -5.95 -34.92
N GLU A 562 23.66 -6.10 -35.26
CA GLU A 562 22.68 -5.01 -35.16
C GLU A 562 22.55 -4.43 -33.74
N SER A 563 22.80 -5.25 -32.71
CA SER A 563 22.69 -4.87 -31.30
C SER A 563 24.01 -4.49 -30.63
N ALA A 564 25.14 -4.67 -31.32
CA ALA A 564 26.45 -4.36 -30.79
C ALA A 564 26.65 -2.85 -30.64
N SER A 565 27.08 -2.40 -29.46
CA SER A 565 27.32 -0.98 -29.19
C SER A 565 28.55 -0.78 -28.31
N PHE A 566 29.35 0.25 -28.60
CA PHE A 566 30.52 0.57 -27.78
C PHE A 566 30.18 1.59 -26.70
N ASP A 567 30.70 1.37 -25.50
CA ASP A 567 30.58 2.32 -24.41
C ASP A 567 31.57 3.48 -24.61
N ILE A 568 31.11 4.71 -24.41
CA ILE A 568 31.96 5.90 -24.47
C ILE A 568 32.02 6.51 -23.07
N ASN A 569 33.22 6.50 -22.48
CA ASN A 569 33.44 6.94 -21.10
C ASN A 569 34.30 8.20 -21.04
N PRO A 570 34.03 9.15 -20.12
CA PRO A 570 34.87 10.32 -19.95
C PRO A 570 36.29 9.95 -19.50
N TYR A 571 37.31 10.57 -20.10
CA TYR A 571 38.71 10.33 -19.76
C TYR A 571 39.21 11.35 -18.73
N LYS A 572 39.18 10.94 -17.46
CA LYS A 572 39.63 11.78 -16.31
C LYS A 572 38.96 13.16 -16.38
N ASP A 573 39.68 14.24 -16.05
CA ASP A 573 39.18 15.62 -16.08
C ASP A 573 39.54 16.36 -17.38
N THR A 574 39.86 15.63 -18.46
CA THR A 574 40.34 16.24 -19.72
C THR A 574 39.23 16.87 -20.56
N GLY A 575 37.96 16.57 -20.26
CA GLY A 575 36.81 16.95 -21.09
C GLY A 575 36.66 16.14 -22.38
N THR A 576 37.48 15.11 -22.59
CA THR A 576 37.40 14.18 -23.73
C THR A 576 36.90 12.81 -23.29
N TYR A 577 36.53 11.96 -24.26
CA TYR A 577 35.97 10.63 -24.01
C TYR A 577 36.82 9.54 -24.68
N ILE A 578 36.82 8.36 -24.08
CA ILE A 578 37.47 7.14 -24.56
C ILE A 578 36.43 6.06 -24.84
N VAL A 579 36.66 5.27 -25.88
CA VAL A 579 35.84 4.11 -26.22
C VAL A 579 36.26 2.94 -25.33
N LYS A 580 35.29 2.30 -24.69
CA LYS A 580 35.45 1.05 -23.95
C LYS A 580 34.72 -0.04 -24.71
N ILE A 581 35.49 -1.03 -25.15
CA ILE A 581 34.97 -2.23 -25.78
C ILE A 581 34.81 -3.26 -24.67
N SER A 582 33.63 -3.86 -24.56
CA SER A 582 33.36 -4.90 -23.58
C SER A 582 34.04 -6.21 -23.98
N ASP A 583 34.35 -7.04 -22.99
CA ASP A 583 34.87 -8.39 -23.24
C ASP A 583 33.85 -9.22 -24.04
N GLU A 584 32.55 -8.96 -23.87
CA GLU A 584 31.46 -9.60 -24.62
C GLU A 584 31.52 -9.29 -26.12
N ILE A 585 31.78 -8.04 -26.52
CA ILE A 585 31.89 -7.68 -27.94
C ILE A 585 33.17 -8.22 -28.54
N SER A 586 34.26 -8.27 -27.76
CA SER A 586 35.53 -8.86 -28.20
C SER A 586 35.37 -10.37 -28.43
N GLN A 587 34.70 -11.06 -27.51
CA GLN A 587 34.40 -12.48 -27.66
C GLN A 587 33.44 -12.74 -28.84
N LEU A 588 32.41 -11.93 -29.02
CA LEU A 588 31.49 -12.02 -30.16
C LEU A 588 32.24 -11.88 -31.49
N LEU A 589 33.19 -10.93 -31.56
CA LEU A 589 34.04 -10.73 -32.74
C LEU A 589 34.89 -11.96 -33.06
N ASP A 590 35.54 -12.54 -32.06
CA ASP A 590 36.37 -13.74 -32.24
C ASP A 590 35.52 -14.95 -32.65
N ASP A 591 34.40 -15.19 -31.94
CA ASP A 591 33.51 -16.33 -32.20
C ASP A 591 32.89 -16.25 -33.60
N ASP A 592 32.32 -15.10 -33.99
CA ASP A 592 31.70 -14.93 -35.31
C ASP A 592 32.73 -14.94 -36.45
N THR A 593 33.97 -14.50 -36.20
CA THR A 593 35.07 -14.62 -37.17
C THR A 593 35.40 -16.08 -37.45
N VAL A 594 35.50 -16.91 -36.40
CA VAL A 594 35.74 -18.36 -36.54
C VAL A 594 34.56 -19.03 -37.26
N ILE A 595 33.32 -18.63 -36.95
CA ILE A 595 32.11 -19.14 -37.61
C ILE A 595 32.16 -18.82 -39.11
N ILE A 596 32.38 -17.56 -39.51
CA ILE A 596 32.45 -17.15 -40.92
C ILE A 596 33.57 -17.89 -41.66
N GLN A 597 34.76 -18.01 -41.07
CA GLN A 597 35.85 -18.79 -41.66
C GLN A 597 35.46 -20.24 -41.89
N SER A 598 34.82 -20.89 -40.91
CA SER A 598 34.31 -22.25 -41.05
C SER A 598 33.29 -22.38 -42.18
N LEU A 599 32.36 -21.42 -42.30
CA LEU A 599 31.34 -21.39 -43.36
C LEU A 599 31.97 -21.16 -44.74
N LEU A 600 33.05 -20.39 -44.86
CA LEU A 600 33.81 -20.18 -46.10
C LEU A 600 34.56 -21.42 -46.59
N PHE A 601 34.83 -22.39 -45.71
CA PHE A 601 35.34 -23.72 -46.09
C PHE A 601 34.23 -24.73 -46.43
N SER A 602 32.97 -24.37 -46.23
CA SER A 602 31.84 -25.24 -46.57
C SER A 602 31.74 -25.42 -48.09
N GLN A 603 31.59 -26.68 -48.53
CA GLN A 603 31.32 -27.02 -49.93
C GLN A 603 29.92 -26.57 -50.43
N TYR A 604 29.09 -26.03 -49.54
CA TYR A 604 27.72 -25.57 -49.84
C TYR A 604 27.61 -24.04 -49.83
N LYS A 605 28.73 -23.32 -49.82
CA LYS A 605 28.76 -21.86 -49.67
C LYS A 605 28.39 -21.08 -50.93
N ASP A 606 28.38 -21.71 -52.11
CA ASP A 606 28.37 -21.02 -53.42
C ASP A 606 27.33 -19.89 -53.53
N ALA A 607 26.11 -20.10 -53.02
CA ALA A 607 25.03 -19.11 -53.06
C ALA A 607 25.21 -17.92 -52.10
N PHE A 608 26.12 -18.03 -51.14
CA PHE A 608 26.40 -17.07 -50.06
C PHE A 608 27.84 -16.57 -50.06
N GLU A 609 28.68 -17.00 -51.01
CA GLU A 609 30.13 -16.75 -50.99
C GLU A 609 30.49 -15.27 -50.94
N GLU A 610 29.80 -14.43 -51.73
CA GLU A 610 30.01 -12.97 -51.72
C GLU A 610 29.66 -12.36 -50.35
N ARG A 611 28.52 -12.73 -49.77
CA ARG A 611 28.07 -12.23 -48.45
C ARG A 611 28.95 -12.74 -47.31
N LEU A 612 29.41 -13.99 -47.37
CA LEU A 612 30.36 -14.55 -46.40
C LEU A 612 31.72 -13.85 -46.48
N ALA A 613 32.22 -13.58 -47.69
CA ALA A 613 33.49 -12.86 -47.89
C ALA A 613 33.39 -11.40 -47.44
N GLU A 614 32.26 -10.75 -47.67
CA GLU A 614 31.98 -9.39 -47.17
C GLU A 614 31.98 -9.36 -45.64
N TRP A 615 31.28 -10.30 -44.99
CA TRP A 615 31.30 -10.42 -43.53
C TRP A 615 32.68 -10.74 -42.98
N GLU A 616 33.46 -11.64 -43.62
CA GLU A 616 34.84 -11.92 -43.22
C GLU A 616 35.72 -10.66 -43.28
N MET A 617 35.61 -9.91 -44.38
CA MET A 617 36.35 -8.66 -44.55
C MET A 617 35.93 -7.62 -43.51
N ASN A 618 34.63 -7.45 -43.28
CA ASN A 618 34.11 -6.47 -42.32
C ASN A 618 34.50 -6.80 -40.88
N LEU A 619 34.41 -8.06 -40.46
CA LEU A 619 34.83 -8.50 -39.12
C LEU A 619 36.34 -8.32 -38.95
N LYS A 620 37.14 -8.71 -39.95
CA LYS A 620 38.60 -8.54 -39.91
C LYS A 620 39.03 -7.07 -39.85
N ILE A 621 38.42 -6.21 -40.66
CA ILE A 621 38.70 -4.76 -40.60
C ILE A 621 38.28 -4.20 -39.25
N SER A 622 37.13 -4.62 -38.73
CA SER A 622 36.65 -4.18 -37.41
C SER A 622 37.63 -4.60 -36.31
N GLN A 623 38.16 -5.82 -36.36
CA GLN A 623 39.19 -6.31 -35.44
C GLN A 623 40.48 -5.47 -35.52
N GLU A 624 41.02 -5.26 -36.72
CA GLU A 624 42.23 -4.45 -36.93
C GLU A 624 42.02 -2.99 -36.45
N VAL A 625 40.87 -2.38 -36.77
CA VAL A 625 40.55 -1.01 -36.36
C VAL A 625 40.38 -0.91 -34.85
N ILE A 626 39.72 -1.88 -34.21
CA ILE A 626 39.55 -1.94 -32.76
C ILE A 626 40.91 -2.03 -32.07
N GLU A 627 41.80 -2.90 -32.53
CA GLU A 627 43.15 -3.06 -31.98
C GLU A 627 43.95 -1.77 -32.08
N VAL A 628 44.01 -1.17 -33.29
CA VAL A 628 44.73 0.09 -33.51
C VAL A 628 44.13 1.24 -32.71
N TRP A 629 42.80 1.30 -32.58
CA TRP A 629 42.12 2.32 -31.78
C TRP A 629 42.48 2.19 -30.30
N LEU A 630 42.37 0.98 -29.74
CA LEU A 630 42.73 0.72 -28.34
C LEU A 630 44.20 1.03 -28.08
N ASP A 631 45.11 0.72 -29.00
CA ASP A 631 46.53 1.03 -28.88
C ASP A 631 46.83 2.53 -29.01
N CYS A 632 46.11 3.26 -29.87
CA CYS A 632 46.23 4.72 -29.95
C CYS A 632 45.66 5.43 -28.71
N GLN A 633 44.66 4.83 -28.07
CA GLN A 633 43.98 5.39 -26.91
C GLN A 633 44.74 5.13 -25.59
N ARG A 634 45.56 4.08 -25.55
CA ARG A 634 46.49 3.77 -24.46
C ARG A 634 47.65 4.76 -24.42
#